data_AF-A0A6H5IQ59-F1
#
_entry.id   AF-A0A6H5IQ59-F1
#
_cell.length_a   1.000
_cell.length_b   1.000
_cell.length_c   1.000
_cell.angle_alpha   90.00
_cell.angle_beta   90.00
_cell.angle_gamma   90.00
#
_symmetry.space_group_name_H-M   'P 1'
#
loop_
_entity.id
_entity.type
_entity.pdbx_description
1 polymer ?
#
loop_
_entity_poly.entity_id
_entity_poly.type
_entity_poly.pdbx_seq_one_letter_code
_entity_poly.pdbx_strand_id
1 'polypeptide(L)'
;MIVPSPRTIVLLLCGCLSGLLLQAPDNVEAQFVRSRLFCPAKCTCLVEDTVRCVFQRLAIVPSVPADTSVLDLRFNNLTVLRSSDFSHLKHLHTLLLNDNQIEHLPGHVFSGATNLRFLYLYNNRLRSLDPRAFSNLLQLEQLYLQSNGLKIIEPATFGDLSQLRTLFLQDNRIERVAATAFRNVASIARLRLEGNALVCDCELLWLLEKAKDGSEVSAECREPRHLRGRKLSDATPADFQCKKRPVIMEEPEDVQVTPGDRAVFRCRAVGDPQPRVKWMRDSNELAIDGYRYNQQADGSLIVSEVDESDSGHYYECLASNDMGQARSRRARALVINVALPTPRIVEAPASQTVLIGSDAQLVCRVDGPSARTLVEWFFSNGTRVQASSRVRLESNGSVLKILGVQATDAARYVCRARNGHGLAETSADLRVVDSSLNSSEPSSPPVLLVEPQDMEVELGSMIELACRATGKPQPTITWRRDGTIVQGNGVRLSKHGSLYLYNVTGRDSGRYECSAANDEGRASATALLRVRQPAVVSEGLVFRAFVEAQHEIDRAVNNTLRELFEPTSSSASSGRSNPFRLSRFPDVVARKAARPAELFERALTHIRRMVDSGARANATDDFHHQELLSPRQLVQLERLSGCTAHRRADKCSNVCFHNRYRSFDGRCNNLENPTWGASYTGFRRLLKPVYENGFSQPVGWDSDRLYHGFPKPAARLVSTELISTEPTTEDAQITHMVMQWGQWLDHDLDHALPAVSSESWGGIDCKKTCDNAAPCFPMQVPPNDPRIKNRRCIDFFRTSAVCATRPDVDASISNVFATAALRFGHSLIQPKFERLTPELTSIPEGPLHLRDAFAPWRLVDEGGTDPLLRGMFATPAKLKKPTENLNSELTEQLFRIAHAVALDLAAMNIQRGRDHAIPFYLDWRAYCNMSRVETFDDLAGEISSAEVREKLRRLYGDPRNIDVWVGGILEDQLPDAKVGPLFKCLLAEQFQRTRDGDRFWYENPGVFSTGQLEQIRKSSLARVLCDNGDNITRIQRNVFLLPGEGDNDFRSCDEIPSIDLKLWYECCEECAEQVETNDVAITRSRRAADKYLAHNNDDSQLKSSDRESARIEEMLIDANQEYKKINRVLLELRGRINEMEQLLEQVRSKKRTIFN
;
A
#
# COMPACT_ATOMS: atom_id res chain seq x y z
N MET A 1 37.49 -27.71 -50.40
CA MET A 1 38.48 -28.20 -49.40
C MET A 1 38.25 -27.35 -48.15
N ILE A 2 37.63 -27.88 -47.09
CA ILE A 2 38.28 -28.63 -45.97
C ILE A 2 39.07 -27.62 -45.09
N VAL A 3 38.62 -27.08 -43.93
CA VAL A 3 37.92 -27.62 -42.71
C VAL A 3 38.81 -28.63 -41.96
N PRO A 4 39.02 -28.60 -40.61
CA PRO A 4 38.26 -27.98 -39.50
C PRO A 4 39.08 -27.18 -38.43
N SER A 5 38.42 -26.87 -37.30
CA SER A 5 38.95 -26.45 -35.98
C SER A 5 39.49 -27.65 -35.13
N PRO A 6 39.90 -27.54 -33.83
CA PRO A 6 38.97 -27.35 -32.68
C PRO A 6 39.53 -26.63 -31.41
N ARG A 7 38.76 -26.65 -30.31
CA ARG A 7 39.04 -26.14 -28.93
C ARG A 7 39.59 -27.25 -27.99
N THR A 8 40.24 -26.91 -26.85
CA THR A 8 40.42 -27.73 -25.58
C THR A 8 41.19 -26.88 -24.52
N ILE A 9 41.10 -26.90 -23.16
CA ILE A 9 40.48 -27.70 -22.05
C ILE A 9 41.48 -28.59 -21.23
N VAL A 10 41.60 -28.60 -19.89
CA VAL A 10 41.19 -27.66 -18.78
C VAL A 10 41.87 -28.04 -17.42
N LEU A 11 42.09 -27.07 -16.50
CA LEU A 11 42.20 -27.11 -15.01
C LEU A 11 43.01 -28.18 -14.18
N LEU A 12 43.56 -27.71 -13.04
CA LEU A 12 43.62 -28.32 -11.65
C LEU A 12 44.83 -29.16 -11.07
N LEU A 13 45.19 -28.76 -9.83
CA LEU A 13 45.59 -29.52 -8.59
C LEU A 13 47.06 -29.88 -8.17
N CYS A 14 47.32 -29.58 -6.87
CA CYS A 14 48.26 -30.19 -5.87
C CYS A 14 49.80 -30.22 -6.11
N GLY A 15 50.67 -30.23 -5.08
CA GLY A 15 50.50 -30.02 -3.62
C GLY A 15 51.71 -30.45 -2.74
N CYS A 16 51.89 -29.79 -1.58
CA CYS A 16 52.64 -30.21 -0.35
C CYS A 16 54.21 -30.38 -0.30
N LEU A 17 54.85 -29.62 0.63
CA LEU A 17 55.91 -30.03 1.61
C LEU A 17 57.32 -30.49 1.11
N SER A 18 58.45 -30.42 1.85
CA SER A 18 58.78 -30.02 3.25
C SER A 18 60.29 -29.82 3.51
N GLY A 19 60.66 -28.99 4.52
CA GLY A 19 61.96 -29.03 5.28
C GLY A 19 63.17 -28.25 4.70
N LEU A 20 64.17 -27.81 5.48
CA LEU A 20 64.43 -27.85 6.95
C LEU A 20 65.47 -26.75 7.37
N LEU A 21 65.30 -26.17 8.59
CA LEU A 21 66.25 -25.47 9.52
C LEU A 21 67.53 -24.76 8.97
N LEU A 22 67.81 -23.50 9.37
CA LEU A 22 68.46 -23.19 10.67
C LEU A 22 68.34 -21.70 11.12
N GLN A 23 68.29 -21.53 12.45
CA GLN A 23 68.63 -20.40 13.35
C GLN A 23 68.70 -18.92 12.88
N ALA A 24 68.09 -18.05 13.71
CA ALA A 24 68.37 -16.61 13.91
C ALA A 24 69.24 -16.44 15.20
N PRO A 25 69.69 -15.23 15.64
CA PRO A 25 69.51 -13.85 15.17
C PRO A 25 70.84 -13.25 14.59
N ASP A 26 71.07 -11.96 14.29
CA ASP A 26 70.59 -10.71 14.91
C ASP A 26 70.61 -9.47 13.98
N ASN A 27 70.33 -8.28 14.54
CA ASN A 27 69.96 -7.05 13.83
C ASN A 27 71.12 -6.18 13.27
N VAL A 28 70.70 -5.12 12.55
CA VAL A 28 71.42 -3.85 12.25
C VAL A 28 72.24 -3.76 10.94
N GLU A 29 71.60 -3.83 9.77
CA GLU A 29 72.11 -3.11 8.56
C GLU A 29 71.08 -2.82 7.42
N ALA A 30 69.79 -2.56 7.73
CA ALA A 30 68.72 -2.50 6.70
C ALA A 30 67.86 -1.22 6.66
N GLN A 31 68.26 -0.12 7.33
CA GLN A 31 67.35 1.02 7.58
C GLN A 31 67.34 2.14 6.51
N PHE A 32 68.15 2.05 5.44
CA PHE A 32 68.41 3.19 4.53
C PHE A 32 67.86 3.10 3.09
N VAL A 33 67.12 2.04 2.71
CA VAL A 33 66.78 1.77 1.28
C VAL A 33 65.30 1.38 1.03
N ARG A 34 64.32 1.90 1.79
CA ARG A 34 62.90 1.52 1.63
C ARG A 34 61.88 2.61 1.23
N SER A 35 62.26 3.87 1.09
CA SER A 35 61.31 5.01 0.94
C SER A 35 61.10 5.55 -0.50
N ARG A 36 61.54 4.86 -1.56
CA ARG A 36 61.51 5.40 -2.96
C ARG A 36 60.65 4.65 -3.99
N LEU A 37 59.87 3.65 -3.60
CA LEU A 37 59.24 2.70 -4.56
C LEU A 37 57.72 2.84 -4.78
N PHE A 38 57.04 3.85 -4.21
CA PHE A 38 55.59 4.02 -4.39
C PHE A 38 55.14 5.49 -4.50
N CYS A 39 55.68 6.23 -5.48
CA CYS A 39 55.12 7.53 -5.83
C CYS A 39 53.98 7.38 -6.86
N PRO A 40 52.81 8.04 -6.70
CA PRO A 40 51.74 7.96 -7.69
C PRO A 40 52.16 8.61 -9.01
N ALA A 41 51.83 7.99 -10.15
CA ALA A 41 52.33 8.40 -11.48
C ALA A 41 51.95 9.83 -11.95
N LYS A 42 51.01 10.50 -11.27
CA LYS A 42 50.64 11.91 -11.50
C LYS A 42 51.20 12.88 -10.44
N CYS A 43 51.99 12.39 -9.48
CA CYS A 43 52.43 13.17 -8.33
C CYS A 43 53.96 13.26 -8.27
N THR A 44 54.47 14.30 -7.63
CA THR A 44 55.88 14.44 -7.27
C THR A 44 56.02 14.18 -5.78
N CYS A 45 56.76 13.13 -5.42
CA CYS A 45 57.13 12.82 -4.05
C CYS A 45 58.52 13.40 -3.80
N LEU A 46 58.64 14.27 -2.81
CA LEU A 46 59.88 14.98 -2.49
C LEU A 46 60.68 14.20 -1.43
N VAL A 47 61.95 14.58 -1.25
CA VAL A 47 62.66 14.30 0.00
C VAL A 47 61.94 15.10 1.09
N GLU A 48 61.84 14.56 2.32
CA GLU A 48 60.93 15.05 3.38
C GLU A 48 59.45 14.79 3.06
N ASP A 49 59.08 13.49 2.97
CA ASP A 49 57.72 12.89 3.10
C ASP A 49 56.50 13.66 2.55
N THR A 50 56.73 14.48 1.52
CA THR A 50 55.75 15.40 0.92
C THR A 50 55.33 14.90 -0.45
N VAL A 51 54.02 14.75 -0.66
CA VAL A 51 53.43 14.32 -1.94
C VAL A 51 52.62 15.45 -2.55
N ARG A 52 53.04 15.92 -3.73
CA ARG A 52 52.41 17.02 -4.47
C ARG A 52 51.78 16.54 -5.77
N CYS A 53 50.47 16.75 -5.93
CA CYS A 53 49.69 16.31 -7.08
C CYS A 53 48.88 17.47 -7.70
N VAL A 54 49.47 18.66 -7.78
CA VAL A 54 48.78 19.91 -8.16
C VAL A 54 48.67 20.06 -9.69
N PHE A 55 47.55 20.62 -10.18
CA PHE A 55 47.21 20.80 -11.61
C PHE A 55 47.04 19.50 -12.42
N GLN A 56 46.79 18.36 -11.77
CA GLN A 56 46.84 17.02 -12.37
C GLN A 56 45.52 16.54 -12.99
N ARG A 57 44.48 17.37 -12.95
CA ARG A 57 43.09 17.04 -13.33
C ARG A 57 42.60 15.74 -12.67
N LEU A 58 42.92 15.56 -11.39
CA LEU A 58 42.46 14.42 -10.60
C LEU A 58 40.96 14.55 -10.29
N ALA A 59 40.20 13.49 -10.50
CA ALA A 59 38.78 13.37 -10.13
C ALA A 59 38.56 12.55 -8.84
N ILE A 60 39.59 11.81 -8.40
CA ILE A 60 39.63 11.03 -7.14
C ILE A 60 40.98 11.24 -6.45
N VAL A 61 41.03 11.00 -5.14
CA VAL A 61 42.27 11.01 -4.36
C VAL A 61 43.19 9.85 -4.82
N PRO A 62 44.48 10.10 -5.12
CA PRO A 62 45.41 9.05 -5.50
C PRO A 62 45.88 8.23 -4.28
N SER A 63 46.27 6.98 -4.48
CA SER A 63 46.89 6.16 -3.43
C SER A 63 48.32 6.64 -3.16
N VAL A 64 48.56 7.22 -1.98
CA VAL A 64 49.85 7.79 -1.56
C VAL A 64 50.48 7.02 -0.38
N PRO A 65 51.83 7.09 -0.19
CA PRO A 65 52.54 6.42 0.90
C PRO A 65 51.99 6.73 2.30
N ALA A 66 52.02 5.75 3.20
CA ALA A 66 51.45 5.85 4.56
C ALA A 66 52.27 6.76 5.50
N ASP A 67 53.53 7.01 5.18
CA ASP A 67 54.46 7.93 5.83
C ASP A 67 54.30 9.40 5.40
N THR A 68 53.44 9.70 4.41
CA THR A 68 53.20 11.07 3.91
C THR A 68 52.83 12.05 5.04
N SER A 69 53.62 13.11 5.23
CA SER A 69 53.35 14.18 6.22
C SER A 69 52.63 15.39 5.62
N VAL A 70 52.83 15.67 4.33
CA VAL A 70 52.19 16.77 3.59
C VAL A 70 51.60 16.25 2.29
N LEU A 71 50.30 16.45 2.09
CA LEU A 71 49.58 16.03 0.89
C LEU A 71 48.92 17.23 0.20
N ASP A 72 49.45 17.61 -0.96
CA ASP A 72 49.03 18.79 -1.74
C ASP A 72 48.23 18.36 -2.99
N LEU A 73 46.90 18.46 -2.91
CA LEU A 73 45.93 18.05 -3.94
C LEU A 73 45.21 19.25 -4.59
N ARG A 74 45.76 20.46 -4.44
CA ARG A 74 45.14 21.70 -4.94
C ARG A 74 45.02 21.76 -6.46
N PHE A 75 44.13 22.64 -6.94
CA PHE A 75 43.92 22.90 -8.37
C PHE A 75 43.65 21.62 -9.18
N ASN A 76 42.67 20.84 -8.72
CA ASN A 76 42.23 19.59 -9.35
C ASN A 76 40.71 19.62 -9.60
N ASN A 77 40.15 18.48 -10.01
CA ASN A 77 38.73 18.33 -10.33
C ASN A 77 38.05 17.34 -9.36
N LEU A 78 38.49 17.31 -8.10
CA LEU A 78 37.91 16.45 -7.07
C LEU A 78 36.48 16.93 -6.75
N THR A 79 35.49 16.07 -6.94
CA THR A 79 34.07 16.36 -6.66
C THR A 79 33.53 15.61 -5.44
N VAL A 80 34.08 14.42 -5.16
CA VAL A 80 33.65 13.53 -4.07
C VAL A 80 34.87 12.96 -3.37
N LEU A 81 34.86 13.01 -2.03
CA LEU A 81 35.80 12.30 -1.15
C LEU A 81 35.12 11.05 -0.58
N ARG A 82 35.89 9.99 -0.28
CA ARG A 82 35.40 8.79 0.41
C ARG A 82 36.01 8.71 1.80
N SER A 83 35.29 8.09 2.75
CA SER A 83 35.77 7.90 4.13
C SER A 83 37.05 7.06 4.26
N SER A 84 37.42 6.32 3.20
CA SER A 84 38.68 5.57 3.10
C SER A 84 39.91 6.41 2.75
N ASP A 85 39.73 7.54 2.07
CA ASP A 85 40.81 8.11 1.23
C ASP A 85 42.02 8.63 2.02
N PHE A 86 41.81 9.02 3.29
CA PHE A 86 42.86 9.45 4.21
C PHE A 86 43.02 8.51 5.42
N SER A 87 42.37 7.34 5.40
CA SER A 87 42.23 6.46 6.57
C SER A 87 43.54 5.81 7.04
N HIS A 88 44.52 5.66 6.14
CA HIS A 88 45.84 5.10 6.41
C HIS A 88 46.91 6.15 6.74
N LEU A 89 46.63 7.44 6.56
CA LEU A 89 47.62 8.52 6.60
C LEU A 89 47.86 9.10 8.00
N LYS A 90 48.30 8.23 8.93
CA LYS A 90 48.50 8.58 10.34
C LYS A 90 49.61 9.63 10.58
N HIS A 91 50.53 9.80 9.63
CA HIS A 91 51.62 10.77 9.71
C HIS A 91 51.29 12.14 9.10
N LEU A 92 50.08 12.30 8.54
CA LEU A 92 49.68 13.51 7.81
C LEU A 92 49.47 14.70 8.77
N HIS A 93 50.28 15.74 8.60
CA HIS A 93 50.23 17.00 9.35
C HIS A 93 49.52 18.11 8.56
N THR A 94 49.66 18.13 7.23
CA THR A 94 49.09 19.16 6.34
C THR A 94 48.36 18.53 5.16
N LEU A 95 47.10 18.92 4.95
CA LEU A 95 46.27 18.48 3.82
C LEU A 95 45.71 19.68 3.07
N LEU A 96 46.04 19.81 1.79
CA LEU A 96 45.58 20.89 0.92
C LEU A 96 44.62 20.37 -0.15
N LEU A 97 43.33 20.65 0.01
CA LEU A 97 42.22 20.26 -0.87
C LEU A 97 41.49 21.46 -1.50
N ASN A 98 41.98 22.68 -1.27
CA ASN A 98 41.42 23.89 -1.86
C ASN A 98 41.56 23.94 -3.39
N ASP A 99 40.79 24.82 -4.03
CA ASP A 99 40.73 24.96 -5.49
C ASP A 99 40.35 23.63 -6.18
N ASN A 100 39.19 23.11 -5.78
CA ASN A 100 38.59 21.86 -6.26
C ASN A 100 37.05 22.05 -6.43
N GLN A 101 36.31 20.97 -6.65
CA GLN A 101 34.86 20.99 -6.91
C GLN A 101 34.05 20.20 -5.87
N ILE A 102 34.57 20.06 -4.64
CA ILE A 102 33.99 19.22 -3.59
C ILE A 102 32.67 19.85 -3.10
N GLU A 103 31.54 19.17 -3.28
CA GLU A 103 30.21 19.68 -2.88
C GLU A 103 29.81 19.24 -1.47
N HIS A 104 30.33 18.11 -0.98
CA HIS A 104 30.02 17.52 0.32
C HIS A 104 31.24 16.83 0.97
N LEU A 105 31.32 16.90 2.30
CA LEU A 105 32.24 16.11 3.13
C LEU A 105 31.44 14.98 3.83
N PRO A 106 31.75 13.69 3.62
CA PRO A 106 31.09 12.62 4.36
C PRO A 106 31.57 12.57 5.82
N GLY A 107 30.73 12.02 6.70
CA GLY A 107 31.10 11.78 8.10
C GLY A 107 32.37 10.93 8.23
N HIS A 108 33.21 11.26 9.21
CA HIS A 108 34.47 10.58 9.56
C HIS A 108 35.56 10.58 8.46
N VAL A 109 35.43 11.40 7.40
CA VAL A 109 36.32 11.37 6.22
C VAL A 109 37.80 11.58 6.52
N PHE A 110 38.13 12.37 7.55
CA PHE A 110 39.52 12.62 7.97
C PHE A 110 39.96 11.79 9.18
N SER A 111 39.13 10.88 9.69
CA SER A 111 39.29 10.27 11.03
C SER A 111 40.54 9.39 11.22
N GLY A 112 41.21 8.96 10.15
CA GLY A 112 42.51 8.28 10.20
C GLY A 112 43.73 9.21 10.23
N ALA A 113 43.58 10.47 9.83
CA ALA A 113 44.64 11.49 9.83
C ALA A 113 44.69 12.22 11.19
N THR A 114 44.87 11.45 12.28
CA THR A 114 44.75 11.95 13.66
C THR A 114 45.77 13.00 14.07
N ASN A 115 46.87 13.15 13.32
CA ASN A 115 47.94 14.12 13.55
C ASN A 115 47.80 15.40 12.67
N LEU A 116 46.69 15.54 11.94
CA LEU A 116 46.46 16.67 11.03
C LEU A 116 46.32 17.99 11.81
N ARG A 117 47.19 18.95 11.49
CA ARG A 117 47.25 20.30 12.10
C ARG A 117 46.68 21.38 11.19
N PHE A 118 46.85 21.25 9.89
CA PHE A 118 46.47 22.26 8.90
C PHE A 118 45.60 21.64 7.79
N LEU A 119 44.35 22.11 7.66
CA LEU A 119 43.40 21.62 6.66
C LEU A 119 42.86 22.78 5.81
N TYR A 120 43.12 22.72 4.50
CA TYR A 120 42.68 23.71 3.53
C TYR A 120 41.59 23.16 2.61
N LEU A 121 40.38 23.72 2.71
CA LEU A 121 39.16 23.33 1.98
C LEU A 121 38.48 24.53 1.29
N TYR A 122 39.16 25.68 1.23
CA TYR A 122 38.65 26.90 0.62
C TYR A 122 38.50 26.78 -0.91
N ASN A 123 37.75 27.69 -1.53
CA ASN A 123 37.45 27.67 -2.98
C ASN A 123 37.00 26.28 -3.47
N ASN A 124 35.89 25.82 -2.91
CA ASN A 124 35.20 24.57 -3.22
C ASN A 124 33.68 24.86 -3.30
N ARG A 125 32.84 23.81 -3.33
CA ARG A 125 31.38 23.92 -3.52
C ARG A 125 30.57 23.52 -2.28
N LEU A 126 31.19 23.46 -1.11
CA LEU A 126 30.57 22.96 0.12
C LEU A 126 29.36 23.82 0.51
N ARG A 127 28.17 23.22 0.60
CA ARG A 127 26.91 23.91 0.97
C ARG A 127 26.50 23.71 2.43
N SER A 128 27.01 22.65 3.05
CA SER A 128 26.80 22.27 4.45
C SER A 128 27.97 21.42 4.95
N LEU A 129 28.10 21.28 6.27
CA LEU A 129 29.09 20.42 6.93
C LEU A 129 28.36 19.35 7.73
N ASP A 130 28.68 18.06 7.54
CA ASP A 130 28.26 17.01 8.48
C ASP A 130 29.09 17.20 9.77
N PRO A 131 28.48 17.34 10.96
CA PRO A 131 29.22 17.51 12.20
C PRO A 131 30.24 16.41 12.49
N ARG A 132 30.08 15.22 11.90
CA ARG A 132 30.99 14.08 12.05
C ARG A 132 32.17 14.11 11.08
N ALA A 133 32.20 14.99 10.07
CA ALA A 133 33.27 15.02 9.06
C ALA A 133 34.66 15.27 9.69
N PHE A 134 34.71 16.08 10.76
CA PHE A 134 35.92 16.48 11.46
C PHE A 134 36.17 15.69 12.77
N SER A 135 35.45 14.60 13.01
CA SER A 135 35.58 13.78 14.23
C SER A 135 37.00 13.25 14.42
N ASN A 136 37.47 13.17 15.67
CA ASN A 136 38.81 12.70 16.06
C ASN A 136 40.01 13.55 15.57
N LEU A 137 39.79 14.71 14.94
CA LEU A 137 40.87 15.64 14.55
C LEU A 137 41.37 16.50 15.73
N LEU A 138 41.77 15.83 16.83
CA LEU A 138 42.10 16.48 18.10
C LEU A 138 43.31 17.43 18.01
N GLN A 139 44.19 17.24 17.01
CA GLN A 139 45.41 18.03 16.79
C GLN A 139 45.23 19.20 15.79
N LEU A 140 44.02 19.45 15.28
CA LEU A 140 43.81 20.44 14.22
C LEU A 140 43.94 21.88 14.76
N GLU A 141 45.01 22.57 14.38
CA GLU A 141 45.31 23.95 14.80
C GLU A 141 44.61 25.00 13.94
N GLN A 142 44.46 24.74 12.63
CA GLN A 142 43.95 25.70 11.65
C GLN A 142 43.07 25.05 10.57
N LEU A 143 41.91 25.67 10.31
CA LEU A 143 40.92 25.20 9.34
C LEU A 143 40.47 26.35 8.41
N TYR A 144 40.61 26.13 7.10
CA TYR A 144 40.32 27.12 6.05
C TYR A 144 39.15 26.64 5.19
N LEU A 145 37.99 27.29 5.33
CA LEU A 145 36.71 26.98 4.68
C LEU A 145 36.12 28.17 3.91
N GLN A 146 36.87 29.26 3.74
CA GLN A 146 36.42 30.45 3.04
C GLN A 146 36.08 30.19 1.56
N SER A 147 35.33 31.09 0.92
CA SER A 147 34.96 31.00 -0.50
C SER A 147 34.27 29.67 -0.84
N ASN A 148 33.20 29.35 -0.11
CA ASN A 148 32.36 28.17 -0.28
C ASN A 148 30.86 28.57 -0.29
N GLY A 149 29.94 27.62 -0.28
CA GLY A 149 28.50 27.84 -0.29
C GLY A 149 27.79 27.69 1.07
N LEU A 150 28.52 27.66 2.19
CA LEU A 150 27.97 27.28 3.51
C LEU A 150 26.90 28.27 3.97
N LYS A 151 25.74 27.75 4.43
CA LYS A 151 24.59 28.57 4.86
C LYS A 151 24.37 28.63 6.39
N ILE A 152 24.58 27.52 7.09
CA ILE A 152 24.38 27.42 8.55
C ILE A 152 25.54 26.61 9.11
N ILE A 153 26.04 27.01 10.28
CA ILE A 153 26.97 26.20 11.08
C ILE A 153 26.17 25.61 12.25
N GLU A 154 26.02 24.29 12.24
CA GLU A 154 25.17 23.52 13.14
C GLU A 154 25.81 23.29 14.53
N PRO A 155 25.02 22.88 15.55
CA PRO A 155 25.56 22.40 16.82
C PRO A 155 26.62 21.30 16.65
N ALA A 156 27.66 21.36 17.48
CA ALA A 156 28.80 20.44 17.52
C ALA A 156 29.63 20.28 16.22
N THR A 157 29.43 21.06 15.16
CA THR A 157 30.21 20.94 13.89
C THR A 157 31.73 21.02 14.07
N PHE A 158 32.22 21.73 15.09
CA PHE A 158 33.64 21.83 15.43
C PHE A 158 33.94 21.26 16.83
N GLY A 159 33.02 20.44 17.37
CA GLY A 159 33.00 20.05 18.78
C GLY A 159 34.23 19.26 19.26
N ASP A 160 34.88 18.50 18.40
CA ASP A 160 36.06 17.68 18.74
C ASP A 160 37.40 18.42 18.59
N LEU A 161 37.38 19.63 18.00
CA LEU A 161 38.58 20.33 17.54
C LEU A 161 39.27 21.12 18.66
N SER A 162 39.67 20.44 19.72
CA SER A 162 40.13 21.05 20.97
C SER A 162 41.36 21.98 20.84
N GLN A 163 42.21 21.77 19.83
CA GLN A 163 43.40 22.61 19.54
C GLN A 163 43.15 23.73 18.51
N LEU A 164 41.92 23.91 17.99
CA LEU A 164 41.65 24.84 16.90
C LEU A 164 41.79 26.31 17.35
N ARG A 165 42.78 27.00 16.78
CA ARG A 165 43.09 28.41 17.07
C ARG A 165 42.65 29.36 15.97
N THR A 166 42.64 28.91 14.71
CA THR A 166 42.32 29.73 13.53
C THR A 166 41.22 29.07 12.68
N LEU A 167 40.12 29.78 12.45
CA LEU A 167 39.02 29.34 11.61
C LEU A 167 38.62 30.43 10.60
N PHE A 168 38.78 30.14 9.31
CA PHE A 168 38.42 31.06 8.22
C PHE A 168 37.15 30.58 7.52
N LEU A 169 36.08 31.39 7.58
CA LEU A 169 34.74 31.12 7.05
C LEU A 169 34.21 32.29 6.21
N GLN A 170 35.06 33.27 5.86
CA GLN A 170 34.66 34.42 5.04
C GLN A 170 34.19 34.01 3.64
N ASP A 171 33.48 34.93 2.96
CA ASP A 171 32.99 34.74 1.58
C ASP A 171 32.16 33.45 1.38
N ASN A 172 31.32 33.16 2.38
CA ASN A 172 30.31 32.10 2.34
C ASN A 172 28.90 32.72 2.32
N ARG A 173 27.86 31.96 2.68
CA ARG A 173 26.46 32.43 2.73
C ARG A 173 25.86 32.26 4.12
N ILE A 174 26.70 32.32 5.17
CA ILE A 174 26.32 31.96 6.53
C ILE A 174 25.34 33.00 7.07
N GLU A 175 24.12 32.57 7.36
CA GLU A 175 23.10 33.38 8.03
C GLU A 175 23.23 33.27 9.57
N ARG A 176 23.53 32.06 10.08
CA ARG A 176 23.52 31.73 11.52
C ARG A 176 24.67 30.77 11.87
N VAL A 177 25.25 30.96 13.05
CA VAL A 177 26.26 30.08 13.66
C VAL A 177 25.80 29.70 15.06
N ALA A 178 25.54 28.42 15.29
CA ALA A 178 25.06 27.94 16.58
C ALA A 178 26.14 28.10 17.68
N ALA A 179 25.77 28.67 18.84
CA ALA A 179 26.68 28.83 19.98
C ALA A 179 27.39 27.53 20.40
N THR A 180 26.70 26.39 20.26
CA THR A 180 27.22 25.07 20.61
C THR A 180 27.99 24.37 19.48
N ALA A 181 28.25 25.03 18.35
CA ALA A 181 29.17 24.54 17.31
C ALA A 181 30.59 24.31 17.85
N PHE A 182 30.99 25.12 18.85
CA PHE A 182 32.34 25.18 19.44
C PHE A 182 32.44 24.54 20.83
N ARG A 183 31.52 23.62 21.19
CA ARG A 183 31.27 23.20 22.58
C ARG A 183 32.52 22.81 23.41
N ASN A 184 33.56 22.25 22.80
CA ASN A 184 34.82 21.87 23.48
C ASN A 184 36.08 22.53 22.86
N VAL A 185 35.94 23.61 22.08
CA VAL A 185 37.08 24.32 21.46
C VAL A 185 37.62 25.36 22.44
N ALA A 186 38.80 25.10 23.01
CA ALA A 186 39.25 25.77 24.23
C ALA A 186 39.45 27.29 24.11
N SER A 187 39.88 27.79 22.93
CA SER A 187 39.85 29.23 22.58
C SER A 187 40.28 29.44 21.13
N ILE A 188 39.31 29.77 20.25
CA ILE A 188 39.63 30.29 18.92
C ILE A 188 40.23 31.69 19.08
N ALA A 189 41.48 31.84 18.66
CA ALA A 189 42.21 33.11 18.70
C ALA A 189 41.85 34.03 17.51
N ARG A 190 41.49 33.45 16.35
CA ARG A 190 41.14 34.18 15.13
C ARG A 190 39.97 33.52 14.38
N LEU A 191 38.91 34.29 14.14
CA LEU A 191 37.68 33.87 13.47
C LEU A 191 37.29 34.89 12.39
N ARG A 192 37.35 34.49 11.10
CA ARG A 192 36.96 35.34 9.98
C ARG A 192 35.59 34.93 9.43
N LEU A 193 34.64 35.86 9.43
CA LEU A 193 33.24 35.68 9.01
C LEU A 193 32.74 36.81 8.09
N GLU A 194 33.61 37.69 7.62
CA GLU A 194 33.30 38.73 6.62
C GLU A 194 32.71 38.14 5.32
N GLY A 195 31.99 38.95 4.53
CA GLY A 195 31.36 38.51 3.27
C GLY A 195 30.14 37.58 3.43
N ASN A 196 29.73 37.24 4.65
CA ASN A 196 28.58 36.38 4.94
C ASN A 196 27.24 37.14 5.07
N ALA A 197 26.15 36.40 5.28
CA ALA A 197 24.77 36.90 5.33
C ALA A 197 24.21 36.98 6.78
N LEU A 198 25.07 37.28 7.77
CA LEU A 198 24.77 37.09 9.19
C LEU A 198 23.51 37.83 9.66
N VAL A 199 22.64 37.10 10.37
CA VAL A 199 21.46 37.63 11.06
C VAL A 199 21.83 37.87 12.52
N CYS A 200 22.01 39.14 12.88
CA CYS A 200 22.37 39.60 14.22
C CYS A 200 21.11 39.75 15.09
N ASP A 201 20.44 38.63 15.35
CA ASP A 201 19.38 38.50 16.35
C ASP A 201 19.91 37.88 17.65
N CYS A 202 19.05 37.59 18.63
CA CYS A 202 19.45 37.02 19.91
C CYS A 202 20.19 35.67 19.78
N GLU A 203 19.96 34.92 18.70
CA GLU A 203 20.66 33.69 18.31
C GLU A 203 22.20 33.86 18.23
N LEU A 204 22.64 35.06 17.82
CA LEU A 204 24.04 35.39 17.52
C LEU A 204 24.70 36.24 18.62
N LEU A 205 24.02 36.49 19.74
CA LEU A 205 24.52 37.33 20.84
C LEU A 205 25.85 36.82 21.42
N TRP A 206 26.02 35.50 21.52
CA TRP A 206 27.26 34.87 21.99
C TRP A 206 28.50 35.25 21.14
N LEU A 207 28.32 35.55 19.85
CA LEU A 207 29.39 35.94 18.95
C LEU A 207 29.81 37.40 19.19
N LEU A 208 28.85 38.26 19.56
CA LEU A 208 29.10 39.64 20.00
C LEU A 208 29.91 39.67 21.31
N GLU A 209 29.59 38.78 22.23
CA GLU A 209 30.35 38.58 23.47
C GLU A 209 31.77 38.09 23.16
N LYS A 210 31.91 37.08 22.29
CA LYS A 210 33.23 36.53 21.93
C LYS A 210 34.11 37.51 21.15
N ALA A 211 33.53 38.42 20.38
CA ALA A 211 34.25 39.53 19.72
C ALA A 211 34.75 40.61 20.71
N LYS A 212 34.28 40.61 21.96
CA LYS A 212 34.71 41.52 23.03
C LYS A 212 35.68 40.86 24.01
N ASP A 213 35.71 39.53 24.05
CA ASP A 213 36.64 38.67 24.79
C ASP A 213 38.04 38.57 24.12
N GLY A 214 38.61 39.71 23.72
CA GLY A 214 39.98 39.86 23.18
C GLY A 214 40.34 39.04 21.93
N SER A 215 39.41 38.27 21.39
CA SER A 215 39.63 37.31 20.31
C SER A 215 39.52 38.01 18.95
N GLU A 216 40.36 37.66 17.97
CA GLU A 216 40.38 38.32 16.66
C GLU A 216 39.22 37.83 15.76
N VAL A 217 38.00 38.19 16.15
CA VAL A 217 36.75 37.96 15.41
C VAL A 217 36.52 39.14 14.48
N SER A 218 36.33 38.88 13.17
CA SER A 218 35.82 39.92 12.27
C SER A 218 34.63 39.43 11.44
N ALA A 219 33.54 40.18 11.54
CA ALA A 219 32.19 39.84 11.09
C ALA A 219 31.37 41.11 10.89
N GLU A 220 30.42 41.07 9.95
CA GLU A 220 29.51 42.16 9.61
C GLU A 220 28.06 41.67 9.67
N CYS A 221 27.16 42.46 10.26
CA CYS A 221 25.74 42.13 10.31
C CYS A 221 25.07 42.45 8.96
N ARG A 222 24.27 41.52 8.42
CA ARG A 222 23.51 41.71 7.18
C ARG A 222 22.04 42.07 7.44
N GLU A 223 21.45 41.46 8.45
CA GLU A 223 20.15 41.79 9.03
C GLU A 223 20.29 41.75 10.58
N PRO A 224 19.38 42.37 11.36
CA PRO A 224 18.26 43.21 10.94
C PRO A 224 18.73 44.51 10.28
N ARG A 225 17.89 45.11 9.42
CA ARG A 225 18.16 46.33 8.63
C ARG A 225 18.90 47.46 9.34
N HIS A 226 18.72 47.65 10.65
CA HIS A 226 19.37 48.73 11.41
C HIS A 226 20.82 48.41 11.86
N LEU A 227 21.24 47.14 11.76
CA LEU A 227 22.63 46.70 11.92
C LEU A 227 23.32 46.39 10.57
N ARG A 228 22.58 46.46 9.45
CA ARG A 228 23.10 46.08 8.13
C ARG A 228 24.32 46.94 7.73
N GLY A 229 25.45 46.29 7.47
CA GLY A 229 26.73 46.96 7.14
C GLY A 229 27.57 47.36 8.35
N ARG A 230 27.11 47.08 9.58
CA ARG A 230 27.82 47.39 10.83
C ARG A 230 28.73 46.22 11.22
N LYS A 231 29.96 46.52 11.67
CA LYS A 231 30.85 45.50 12.23
C LYS A 231 30.33 45.04 13.58
N LEU A 232 30.55 43.77 13.89
CA LEU A 232 30.07 43.16 15.13
C LEU A 232 30.66 43.84 16.38
N SER A 233 31.90 44.31 16.31
CA SER A 233 32.57 45.11 17.36
C SER A 233 31.75 46.31 17.84
N ASP A 234 30.99 46.93 16.93
CA ASP A 234 30.42 48.26 17.12
C ASP A 234 28.99 48.20 17.68
N ALA A 235 28.42 47.01 17.87
CA ALA A 235 27.03 46.78 18.28
C ALA A 235 26.88 46.48 19.79
N THR A 236 25.66 46.58 20.30
CA THR A 236 25.33 46.38 21.73
C THR A 236 24.44 45.14 21.94
N PRO A 237 24.45 44.50 23.12
CA PRO A 237 23.54 43.40 23.43
C PRO A 237 22.06 43.75 23.26
N ALA A 238 21.69 45.03 23.43
CA ALA A 238 20.32 45.50 23.28
C ALA A 238 19.81 45.47 21.83
N ASP A 239 20.71 45.47 20.83
CA ASP A 239 20.34 45.38 19.42
C ASP A 239 19.94 43.94 19.00
N PHE A 240 20.34 42.92 19.78
CA PHE A 240 20.24 41.50 19.42
C PHE A 240 18.95 40.87 19.96
N GLN A 241 17.80 41.22 19.37
CA GLN A 241 16.46 40.80 19.82
C GLN A 241 15.75 39.86 18.84
N CYS A 242 15.16 38.76 19.34
CA CYS A 242 14.36 37.82 18.55
C CYS A 242 12.85 38.11 18.67
N LYS A 243 12.24 38.78 17.69
CA LYS A 243 10.79 39.06 17.65
C LYS A 243 10.04 38.07 16.74
N LYS A 244 8.82 37.66 17.10
CA LYS A 244 8.10 36.54 16.45
C LYS A 244 6.74 36.97 15.87
N ARG A 245 6.49 36.62 14.61
CA ARG A 245 5.17 36.77 13.96
C ARG A 245 4.11 35.90 14.64
N PRO A 246 2.80 36.21 14.49
CA PRO A 246 1.74 35.35 15.00
C PRO A 246 1.73 34.00 14.28
N VAL A 247 1.46 32.94 15.04
CA VAL A 247 1.21 31.59 14.55
C VAL A 247 -0.05 31.07 15.25
N ILE A 248 -0.97 30.49 14.50
CA ILE A 248 -2.17 29.86 15.04
C ILE A 248 -1.81 28.39 15.33
N MET A 249 -1.92 28.00 16.59
CA MET A 249 -1.54 26.69 17.13
C MET A 249 -2.72 25.71 17.16
N GLU A 250 -3.93 26.25 17.27
CA GLU A 250 -5.18 25.50 17.28
C GLU A 250 -6.12 26.17 16.28
N GLU A 251 -6.49 25.43 15.24
CA GLU A 251 -7.32 25.90 14.12
C GLU A 251 -8.80 25.51 14.34
N PRO A 252 -9.76 26.29 13.83
CA PRO A 252 -11.17 25.93 13.90
C PRO A 252 -11.52 24.84 12.89
N GLU A 253 -12.44 23.98 13.29
CA GLU A 253 -13.00 22.89 12.49
C GLU A 253 -14.51 23.10 12.33
N ASP A 254 -15.12 22.49 11.31
CA ASP A 254 -16.57 22.56 11.09
C ASP A 254 -17.35 21.93 12.26
N VAL A 255 -18.29 22.68 12.83
CA VAL A 255 -19.08 22.27 14.00
C VAL A 255 -20.48 21.87 13.55
N GLN A 256 -20.83 20.59 13.74
CA GLN A 256 -22.21 20.10 13.59
C GLN A 256 -23.02 20.41 14.84
N VAL A 257 -24.17 21.06 14.69
CA VAL A 257 -24.96 21.61 15.81
C VAL A 257 -26.45 21.62 15.47
N THR A 258 -27.31 21.44 16.47
CA THR A 258 -28.77 21.53 16.36
C THR A 258 -29.26 22.95 16.64
N PRO A 259 -30.39 23.40 16.04
CA PRO A 259 -30.96 24.72 16.34
C PRO A 259 -31.19 24.93 17.85
N GLY A 260 -30.68 26.05 18.38
CA GLY A 260 -30.73 26.40 19.81
C GLY A 260 -29.63 25.80 20.69
N ASP A 261 -28.77 24.89 20.18
CA ASP A 261 -27.51 24.54 20.84
C ASP A 261 -26.40 25.53 20.46
N ARG A 262 -25.27 25.48 21.19
CA ARG A 262 -24.12 26.38 21.00
C ARG A 262 -22.99 25.74 20.17
N ALA A 263 -22.42 26.49 19.24
CA ALA A 263 -21.20 26.12 18.52
C ALA A 263 -19.94 26.74 19.17
N VAL A 264 -18.79 26.07 19.05
CA VAL A 264 -17.51 26.54 19.60
C VAL A 264 -16.39 26.36 18.58
N PHE A 265 -15.91 27.48 18.01
CA PHE A 265 -14.78 27.50 17.08
C PHE A 265 -13.50 27.86 17.84
N ARG A 266 -12.56 26.91 17.93
CA ARG A 266 -11.28 27.17 18.61
C ARG A 266 -10.35 27.98 17.73
N CYS A 267 -9.69 28.98 18.31
CA CYS A 267 -8.60 29.69 17.65
C CYS A 267 -7.62 30.17 18.70
N ARG A 268 -6.44 29.52 18.76
CA ARG A 268 -5.41 29.86 19.74
C ARG A 268 -4.14 30.31 19.04
N ALA A 269 -3.71 31.54 19.29
CA ALA A 269 -2.55 32.14 18.63
C ALA A 269 -1.40 32.43 19.60
N VAL A 270 -0.17 32.27 19.13
CA VAL A 270 1.08 32.60 19.84
C VAL A 270 1.95 33.51 18.97
N GLY A 271 2.81 34.31 19.59
CA GLY A 271 3.65 35.30 18.92
C GLY A 271 4.33 36.20 19.94
N ASP A 272 5.28 37.02 19.49
CA ASP A 272 6.04 37.93 20.36
C ASP A 272 6.25 39.29 19.66
N PRO A 273 5.50 40.35 20.03
CA PRO A 273 4.56 40.43 21.16
C PRO A 273 3.32 39.53 21.05
N GLN A 274 2.63 39.26 22.17
CA GLN A 274 1.46 38.36 22.19
C GLN A 274 0.35 38.84 21.24
N PRO A 275 -0.14 37.99 20.31
CA PRO A 275 -1.05 38.43 19.27
C PRO A 275 -2.49 38.61 19.76
N ARG A 276 -3.16 39.64 19.22
CA ARG A 276 -4.61 39.86 19.39
C ARG A 276 -5.36 39.06 18.33
N VAL A 277 -6.39 38.33 18.72
CA VAL A 277 -7.25 37.54 17.82
C VAL A 277 -8.55 38.29 17.56
N LYS A 278 -8.94 38.41 16.29
CA LYS A 278 -10.28 38.81 15.84
C LYS A 278 -10.98 37.65 15.14
N TRP A 279 -12.29 37.71 15.02
CA TRP A 279 -13.08 36.79 14.19
C TRP A 279 -13.70 37.50 12.99
N MET A 280 -13.81 36.77 11.89
CA MET A 280 -14.43 37.19 10.65
C MET A 280 -15.57 36.24 10.31
N ARG A 281 -16.70 36.77 9.81
CA ARG A 281 -17.78 36.00 9.18
C ARG A 281 -17.89 36.39 7.71
N ASP A 282 -17.68 35.42 6.81
CA ASP A 282 -17.60 35.62 5.35
C ASP A 282 -16.67 36.75 4.91
N SER A 283 -15.51 36.85 5.57
CA SER A 283 -14.48 37.88 5.36
C SER A 283 -14.82 39.29 5.87
N ASN A 284 -15.99 39.50 6.50
CA ASN A 284 -16.32 40.73 7.25
C ASN A 284 -15.96 40.54 8.73
N GLU A 285 -15.58 41.59 9.45
CA GLU A 285 -15.26 41.49 10.88
C GLU A 285 -16.52 41.20 11.72
N LEU A 286 -16.48 40.16 12.55
CA LEU A 286 -17.60 39.74 13.38
C LEU A 286 -17.66 40.57 14.66
N ALA A 287 -18.78 41.26 14.88
CA ALA A 287 -19.03 41.97 16.13
C ALA A 287 -19.23 40.97 17.28
N ILE A 288 -18.33 41.02 18.27
CA ILE A 288 -18.43 40.24 19.51
C ILE A 288 -19.36 41.00 20.46
N ASP A 289 -20.61 40.56 20.57
CA ASP A 289 -21.63 41.17 21.42
C ASP A 289 -21.62 40.65 22.87
N GLY A 290 -20.93 39.53 23.13
CA GLY A 290 -20.87 38.86 24.43
C GLY A 290 -22.10 38.02 24.78
N TYR A 291 -23.17 38.08 23.98
CA TYR A 291 -24.41 37.34 24.16
C TYR A 291 -24.55 36.20 23.14
N ARG A 292 -24.74 36.52 21.85
CA ARG A 292 -24.80 35.51 20.77
C ARG A 292 -23.41 35.15 20.27
N TYR A 293 -22.51 36.12 20.14
CA TYR A 293 -21.13 35.92 19.70
C TYR A 293 -20.17 36.33 20.82
N ASN A 294 -19.58 35.35 21.49
CA ASN A 294 -18.77 35.54 22.70
C ASN A 294 -17.34 35.00 22.50
N GLN A 295 -16.34 35.89 22.51
CA GLN A 295 -14.94 35.51 22.34
C GLN A 295 -14.26 35.24 23.69
N GLN A 296 -13.61 34.08 23.80
CA GLN A 296 -12.89 33.60 24.96
C GLN A 296 -11.46 34.17 25.02
N ALA A 297 -10.87 34.19 26.22
CA ALA A 297 -9.55 34.79 26.47
C ALA A 297 -8.36 34.05 25.84
N ASP A 298 -8.56 32.84 25.32
CA ASP A 298 -7.58 32.08 24.52
C ASP A 298 -7.60 32.47 23.02
N GLY A 299 -8.65 33.18 22.59
CA GLY A 299 -8.93 33.57 21.21
C GLY A 299 -10.16 32.88 20.58
N SER A 300 -10.69 31.82 21.19
CA SER A 300 -11.79 30.99 20.66
C SER A 300 -13.14 31.72 20.63
N LEU A 301 -14.02 31.38 19.69
CA LEU A 301 -15.37 31.94 19.56
C LEU A 301 -16.44 30.93 20.01
N ILE A 302 -17.40 31.39 20.81
CA ILE A 302 -18.65 30.68 21.11
C ILE A 302 -19.79 31.39 20.39
N VAL A 303 -20.61 30.63 19.67
CA VAL A 303 -21.92 31.06 19.16
C VAL A 303 -22.97 30.45 20.08
N SER A 304 -23.65 31.26 20.89
CA SER A 304 -24.47 30.79 22.02
C SER A 304 -25.81 30.18 21.62
N GLU A 305 -26.47 30.77 20.63
CA GLU A 305 -27.76 30.34 20.08
C GLU A 305 -27.58 30.24 18.57
N VAL A 306 -27.37 29.02 18.06
CA VAL A 306 -27.24 28.78 16.62
C VAL A 306 -28.63 28.57 16.02
N ASP A 307 -28.93 29.28 14.93
CA ASP A 307 -30.16 29.10 14.14
C ASP A 307 -29.83 28.79 12.67
N GLU A 308 -30.84 28.48 11.85
CA GLU A 308 -30.64 28.08 10.45
C GLU A 308 -29.88 29.12 9.59
N SER A 309 -29.84 30.41 9.99
CA SER A 309 -29.09 31.44 9.27
C SER A 309 -27.56 31.33 9.47
N ASP A 310 -27.08 30.72 10.56
CA ASP A 310 -25.65 30.40 10.70
C ASP A 310 -25.21 29.28 9.75
N SER A 311 -26.15 28.53 9.16
CA SER A 311 -25.90 27.42 8.23
C SER A 311 -25.52 27.93 6.83
N GLY A 312 -24.21 28.01 6.58
CA GLY A 312 -23.65 28.42 5.28
C GLY A 312 -22.60 29.53 5.36
N HIS A 313 -22.56 30.25 6.48
CA HIS A 313 -21.55 31.26 6.78
C HIS A 313 -20.21 30.64 7.20
N TYR A 314 -19.10 31.23 6.75
CA TYR A 314 -17.74 30.83 7.14
C TYR A 314 -17.18 31.71 8.26
N TYR A 315 -16.71 31.07 9.33
CA TYR A 315 -15.97 31.66 10.44
C TYR A 315 -14.45 31.50 10.22
N GLU A 316 -13.70 32.60 10.29
CA GLU A 316 -12.23 32.65 10.10
C GLU A 316 -11.63 33.55 11.18
N CYS A 317 -10.58 33.13 11.90
CA CYS A 317 -9.91 33.99 12.88
C CYS A 317 -8.65 34.65 12.29
N LEU A 318 -8.37 35.87 12.76
CA LEU A 318 -7.26 36.71 12.35
C LEU A 318 -6.43 37.08 13.58
N ALA A 319 -5.22 36.53 13.70
CA ALA A 319 -4.28 36.84 14.77
C ALA A 319 -3.26 37.89 14.31
N SER A 320 -3.03 38.94 15.10
CA SER A 320 -2.14 40.07 14.72
C SER A 320 -1.23 40.55 15.85
N ASN A 321 0.02 40.86 15.53
CA ASN A 321 0.95 41.61 16.38
C ASN A 321 1.83 42.55 15.51
N ASP A 322 2.73 43.30 16.15
CA ASP A 322 3.60 44.29 15.49
C ASP A 322 4.55 43.69 14.43
N MET A 323 4.74 42.37 14.44
CA MET A 323 5.58 41.64 13.49
C MET A 323 4.79 41.12 12.28
N GLY A 324 3.45 41.00 12.35
CA GLY A 324 2.61 40.56 11.24
C GLY A 324 1.24 40.03 11.62
N GLN A 325 0.63 39.28 10.69
CA GLN A 325 -0.68 38.65 10.86
C GLN A 325 -0.65 37.18 10.44
N ALA A 326 -1.54 36.38 11.01
CA ALA A 326 -1.87 35.02 10.59
C ALA A 326 -3.40 34.87 10.51
N ARG A 327 -3.89 34.11 9.52
CA ARG A 327 -5.30 33.74 9.35
C ARG A 327 -5.46 32.24 9.55
N SER A 328 -6.55 31.82 10.17
CA SER A 328 -6.89 30.40 10.24
C SER A 328 -7.48 29.88 8.93
N ARG A 329 -7.73 28.57 8.90
CA ARG A 329 -8.75 27.97 8.05
C ARG A 329 -10.12 28.56 8.32
N ARG A 330 -11.01 28.38 7.34
CA ARG A 330 -12.44 28.69 7.46
C ARG A 330 -13.17 27.47 7.99
N ALA A 331 -14.03 27.68 8.98
CA ALA A 331 -14.93 26.68 9.55
C ALA A 331 -16.38 27.12 9.40
N ARG A 332 -17.34 26.19 9.46
CA ARG A 332 -18.78 26.43 9.36
C ARG A 332 -19.52 25.94 10.60
N ALA A 333 -20.62 26.60 10.93
CA ALA A 333 -21.69 25.96 11.69
C ALA A 333 -22.54 25.15 10.70
N LEU A 334 -22.50 23.82 10.80
CA LEU A 334 -23.38 22.94 10.06
C LEU A 334 -24.61 22.71 10.92
N VAL A 335 -25.68 23.48 10.66
CA VAL A 335 -26.95 23.34 11.37
C VAL A 335 -27.67 22.12 10.83
N ILE A 336 -27.72 21.05 11.62
CA ILE A 336 -28.34 19.79 11.20
C ILE A 336 -29.69 19.64 11.88
N ASN A 337 -30.75 19.72 11.08
CA ASN A 337 -32.09 19.29 11.47
C ASN A 337 -32.16 17.76 11.54
N VAL A 338 -31.46 17.18 12.52
CA VAL A 338 -31.54 15.75 12.84
C VAL A 338 -32.96 15.45 13.32
N ALA A 339 -33.64 14.51 12.66
CA ALA A 339 -34.84 13.88 13.21
C ALA A 339 -34.44 13.04 14.44
N LEU A 340 -34.32 13.70 15.59
CA LEU A 340 -33.90 13.06 16.84
C LEU A 340 -34.89 11.96 17.24
N PRO A 341 -34.41 10.77 17.64
CA PRO A 341 -35.27 9.60 17.80
C PRO A 341 -36.31 9.83 18.90
N THR A 342 -37.56 9.50 18.57
CA THR A 342 -38.66 9.39 19.55
C THR A 342 -38.34 8.30 20.58
N PRO A 343 -38.86 8.37 21.82
CA PRO A 343 -38.61 7.33 22.83
C PRO A 343 -39.10 5.97 22.32
N ARG A 344 -38.32 4.92 22.49
CA ARG A 344 -38.72 3.56 22.07
C ARG A 344 -38.85 2.65 23.26
N ILE A 345 -40.05 2.15 23.54
CA ILE A 345 -40.27 1.16 24.59
C ILE A 345 -39.63 -0.17 24.11
N VAL A 346 -38.63 -0.64 24.85
CA VAL A 346 -37.89 -1.89 24.56
C VAL A 346 -38.28 -3.05 25.48
N GLU A 347 -38.80 -2.75 26.68
CA GLU A 347 -39.49 -3.73 27.53
C GLU A 347 -40.86 -3.15 27.86
N ALA A 348 -41.92 -3.76 27.34
CA ALA A 348 -43.31 -3.39 27.68
C ALA A 348 -43.76 -4.17 28.93
N PRO A 349 -44.58 -3.57 29.81
CA PRO A 349 -45.08 -4.26 30.99
C PRO A 349 -46.06 -5.36 30.59
N ALA A 350 -45.86 -6.55 31.16
CA ALA A 350 -46.81 -7.64 31.00
C ALA A 350 -48.04 -7.43 31.90
N SER A 351 -49.24 -7.67 31.38
CA SER A 351 -50.46 -7.80 32.18
C SER A 351 -50.29 -8.94 33.20
N GLN A 352 -50.69 -8.70 34.44
CA GLN A 352 -50.51 -9.63 35.56
C GLN A 352 -51.86 -10.02 36.16
N THR A 353 -51.92 -11.21 36.74
CA THR A 353 -53.06 -11.66 37.55
C THR A 353 -52.54 -12.07 38.91
N VAL A 354 -52.97 -11.36 39.96
CA VAL A 354 -52.36 -11.36 41.29
C VAL A 354 -53.42 -11.64 42.34
N LEU A 355 -53.08 -12.43 43.36
CA LEU A 355 -53.97 -12.72 44.49
C LEU A 355 -53.97 -11.54 45.48
N ILE A 356 -55.12 -11.29 46.11
CA ILE A 356 -55.25 -10.26 47.15
C ILE A 356 -54.19 -10.47 48.25
N GLY A 357 -53.49 -9.39 48.62
CA GLY A 357 -52.42 -9.39 49.61
C GLY A 357 -51.01 -9.69 49.08
N SER A 358 -50.85 -10.08 47.81
CA SER A 358 -49.53 -10.29 47.18
C SER A 358 -48.96 -8.99 46.59
N ASP A 359 -47.65 -8.89 46.39
CA ASP A 359 -47.01 -7.77 45.69
C ASP A 359 -47.11 -7.93 44.16
N ALA A 360 -47.19 -6.80 43.44
CA ALA A 360 -47.12 -6.72 41.97
C ALA A 360 -46.03 -5.75 41.48
N GLN A 361 -45.50 -5.97 40.28
CA GLN A 361 -44.44 -5.15 39.70
C GLN A 361 -44.57 -5.07 38.17
N LEU A 362 -44.81 -3.87 37.65
CA LEU A 362 -44.88 -3.58 36.21
C LEU A 362 -43.60 -2.88 35.77
N VAL A 363 -42.92 -3.43 34.75
CA VAL A 363 -41.63 -2.93 34.24
C VAL A 363 -41.83 -2.35 32.85
N CYS A 364 -41.31 -1.16 32.61
CA CYS A 364 -41.39 -0.45 31.35
C CYS A 364 -40.02 0.20 31.04
N ARG A 365 -39.20 -0.45 30.20
CA ARG A 365 -37.89 0.11 29.81
C ARG A 365 -37.96 0.79 28.47
N VAL A 366 -37.20 1.87 28.35
CA VAL A 366 -37.20 2.78 27.21
C VAL A 366 -35.78 3.00 26.73
N ASP A 367 -35.59 2.90 25.43
CA ASP A 367 -34.37 3.23 24.68
C ASP A 367 -34.48 4.64 24.11
N GLY A 368 -33.33 5.32 24.03
CA GLY A 368 -33.20 6.75 23.72
C GLY A 368 -32.30 7.49 24.73
N PRO A 369 -31.95 8.78 24.46
CA PRO A 369 -31.02 9.53 25.28
C PRO A 369 -31.50 9.68 26.73
N SER A 370 -30.82 8.98 27.65
CA SER A 370 -31.31 8.76 29.02
C SER A 370 -31.36 10.03 29.88
N ALA A 371 -30.65 11.08 29.48
CA ALA A 371 -30.65 12.39 30.13
C ALA A 371 -31.78 13.34 29.65
N ARG A 372 -32.53 12.98 28.59
CA ARG A 372 -33.62 13.81 28.02
C ARG A 372 -34.95 13.06 27.85
N THR A 373 -35.08 11.86 28.43
CA THR A 373 -36.27 11.00 28.31
C THR A 373 -36.90 10.76 29.68
N LEU A 374 -38.21 11.00 29.82
CA LEU A 374 -38.97 10.90 31.07
C LEU A 374 -40.06 9.83 30.97
N VAL A 375 -40.11 8.93 31.95
CA VAL A 375 -41.09 7.84 32.05
C VAL A 375 -42.08 8.11 33.19
N GLU A 376 -43.37 8.05 32.90
CA GLU A 376 -44.46 8.32 33.83
C GLU A 376 -45.58 7.27 33.69
N TRP A 377 -46.25 6.96 34.80
CA TRP A 377 -47.36 5.99 34.81
C TRP A 377 -48.71 6.68 35.01
N PHE A 378 -49.71 6.17 34.29
CA PHE A 378 -51.09 6.64 34.31
C PHE A 378 -52.05 5.45 34.46
N PHE A 379 -53.23 5.68 34.98
CA PHE A 379 -54.37 4.78 34.80
C PHE A 379 -54.98 5.01 33.40
N SER A 380 -55.70 4.03 32.85
CA SER A 380 -56.34 4.12 31.53
C SER A 380 -57.36 5.26 31.38
N ASN A 381 -57.81 5.88 32.48
CA ASN A 381 -58.64 7.08 32.48
C ASN A 381 -57.84 8.40 32.34
N GLY A 382 -56.51 8.32 32.13
CA GLY A 382 -55.63 9.48 32.00
C GLY A 382 -55.12 10.06 33.32
N THR A 383 -55.52 9.52 34.48
CA THR A 383 -55.05 10.00 35.79
C THR A 383 -53.64 9.52 36.07
N ARG A 384 -52.72 10.41 36.45
CA ARG A 384 -51.34 10.05 36.83
C ARG A 384 -51.32 9.17 38.09
N VAL A 385 -50.55 8.08 38.07
CA VAL A 385 -50.29 7.26 39.26
C VAL A 385 -49.40 8.05 40.22
N GLN A 386 -49.91 8.28 41.44
CA GLN A 386 -49.17 8.95 42.52
C GLN A 386 -48.37 7.93 43.33
N ALA A 387 -47.15 8.31 43.73
CA ALA A 387 -46.35 7.49 44.65
C ALA A 387 -46.89 7.56 46.08
N SER A 388 -46.76 6.47 46.83
CA SER A 388 -47.17 6.33 48.23
C SER A 388 -46.28 5.32 48.95
N SER A 389 -46.51 5.08 50.24
CA SER A 389 -45.83 4.01 51.00
C SER A 389 -45.99 2.62 50.37
N ARG A 390 -47.15 2.40 49.71
CA ARG A 390 -47.59 1.15 49.10
C ARG A 390 -47.33 1.07 47.59
N VAL A 391 -47.38 2.20 46.87
CA VAL A 391 -47.16 2.29 45.41
C VAL A 391 -45.87 3.06 45.13
N ARG A 392 -44.84 2.37 44.63
CA ARG A 392 -43.48 2.92 44.46
C ARG A 392 -43.09 3.00 43.00
N LEU A 393 -42.36 4.07 42.66
CA LEU A 393 -41.74 4.27 41.36
C LEU A 393 -40.23 4.14 41.52
N GLU A 394 -39.67 3.09 40.93
CA GLU A 394 -38.25 2.73 41.00
C GLU A 394 -37.58 2.96 39.63
N SER A 395 -36.25 3.02 39.58
CA SER A 395 -35.45 3.18 38.34
C SER A 395 -35.91 4.33 37.43
N ASN A 396 -35.95 5.56 37.96
CA ASN A 396 -36.42 6.77 37.27
C ASN A 396 -37.83 6.67 36.64
N GLY A 397 -38.72 5.88 37.27
CA GLY A 397 -40.08 5.65 36.78
C GLY A 397 -40.21 4.46 35.81
N SER A 398 -39.12 3.79 35.45
CA SER A 398 -39.14 2.59 34.59
C SER A 398 -39.78 1.37 35.26
N VAL A 399 -40.01 1.42 36.57
CA VAL A 399 -40.59 0.32 37.36
C VAL A 399 -41.67 0.87 38.28
N LEU A 400 -42.89 0.34 38.17
CA LEU A 400 -44.01 0.60 39.07
C LEU A 400 -44.25 -0.64 39.94
N LYS A 401 -44.11 -0.49 41.25
CA LYS A 401 -44.26 -1.58 42.23
C LYS A 401 -45.42 -1.29 43.19
N ILE A 402 -46.32 -2.25 43.35
CA ILE A 402 -47.51 -2.15 44.21
C ILE A 402 -47.40 -3.23 45.29
N LEU A 403 -47.26 -2.80 46.53
CA LEU A 403 -47.14 -3.71 47.67
C LEU A 403 -48.54 -4.09 48.19
N GLY A 404 -48.73 -5.35 48.61
CA GLY A 404 -49.99 -5.83 49.20
C GLY A 404 -51.24 -5.44 48.39
N VAL A 405 -51.34 -5.98 47.17
CA VAL A 405 -52.38 -5.68 46.17
C VAL A 405 -53.79 -5.92 46.73
N GLN A 406 -54.66 -4.95 46.51
CA GLN A 406 -56.07 -4.95 46.91
C GLN A 406 -56.96 -5.06 45.67
N ALA A 407 -58.22 -5.47 45.83
CA ALA A 407 -59.18 -5.53 44.72
C ALA A 407 -59.37 -4.17 44.00
N THR A 408 -59.10 -3.06 44.70
CA THR A 408 -59.12 -1.69 44.17
C THR A 408 -57.91 -1.31 43.30
N ASP A 409 -56.84 -2.11 43.29
CA ASP A 409 -55.71 -1.96 42.37
C ASP A 409 -55.95 -2.66 41.01
N ALA A 410 -57.11 -3.31 40.82
CA ALA A 410 -57.48 -3.97 39.58
C ALA A 410 -57.76 -2.93 38.47
N ALA A 411 -56.70 -2.51 37.77
CA ALA A 411 -56.73 -1.43 36.80
C ALA A 411 -55.79 -1.68 35.62
N ARG A 412 -56.04 -0.96 34.51
CA ARG A 412 -55.13 -0.90 33.37
C ARG A 412 -54.16 0.26 33.54
N TYR A 413 -52.88 -0.08 33.70
CA TYR A 413 -51.77 0.84 33.90
C TYR A 413 -51.11 1.13 32.55
N VAL A 414 -51.01 2.41 32.20
CA VAL A 414 -50.35 2.92 31.00
C VAL A 414 -48.99 3.48 31.39
N CYS A 415 -47.93 2.93 30.82
CA CYS A 415 -46.60 3.54 30.85
C CYS A 415 -46.48 4.51 29.67
N ARG A 416 -46.07 5.75 29.96
CA ARG A 416 -45.91 6.84 29.02
C ARG A 416 -44.48 7.37 29.08
N ALA A 417 -43.76 7.29 27.96
CA ALA A 417 -42.40 7.80 27.81
C ALA A 417 -42.40 9.01 26.86
N ARG A 418 -41.83 10.15 27.28
CA ARG A 418 -41.66 11.34 26.44
C ARG A 418 -40.22 11.82 26.39
N ASN A 419 -39.80 12.33 25.23
CA ASN A 419 -38.65 13.23 25.09
C ASN A 419 -39.09 14.47 24.29
N GLY A 420 -38.16 15.37 23.96
CA GLY A 420 -38.48 16.60 23.22
C GLY A 420 -39.01 16.42 21.79
N HIS A 421 -39.02 15.19 21.25
CA HIS A 421 -39.31 14.90 19.84
C HIS A 421 -40.41 13.85 19.65
N GLY A 422 -40.87 13.18 20.71
CA GLY A 422 -41.99 12.24 20.61
C GLY A 422 -42.46 11.62 21.90
N LEU A 423 -43.53 10.83 21.76
CA LEU A 423 -44.24 10.10 22.80
C LEU A 423 -44.30 8.61 22.42
N ALA A 424 -44.05 7.73 23.36
CA ALA A 424 -44.38 6.31 23.23
C ALA A 424 -45.19 5.85 24.44
N GLU A 425 -46.20 5.01 24.20
CA GLU A 425 -47.10 4.49 25.23
C GLU A 425 -47.24 2.97 25.11
N THR A 426 -47.49 2.33 26.25
CA THR A 426 -47.83 0.91 26.35
C THR A 426 -48.70 0.69 27.59
N SER A 427 -49.39 -0.45 27.68
CA SER A 427 -50.31 -0.70 28.80
C SER A 427 -50.32 -2.15 29.26
N ALA A 428 -50.42 -2.35 30.58
CA ALA A 428 -50.64 -3.64 31.22
C ALA A 428 -51.92 -3.62 32.06
N ASP A 429 -52.71 -4.69 32.02
CA ASP A 429 -53.81 -4.92 32.96
C ASP A 429 -53.27 -5.58 34.23
N LEU A 430 -53.50 -4.99 35.40
CA LEU A 430 -53.41 -5.71 36.67
C LEU A 430 -54.81 -6.25 36.98
N ARG A 431 -54.95 -7.57 36.96
CA ARG A 431 -56.18 -8.26 37.36
C ARG A 431 -55.99 -8.84 38.75
N VAL A 432 -56.99 -8.69 39.60
CA VAL A 432 -56.98 -9.22 40.97
C VAL A 432 -57.98 -10.36 41.03
N VAL A 433 -57.55 -11.53 41.48
CA VAL A 433 -58.36 -12.75 41.53
C VAL A 433 -58.49 -13.20 42.98
N ASP A 434 -59.73 -13.52 43.37
CA ASP A 434 -60.04 -14.27 44.59
C ASP A 434 -60.05 -15.77 44.25
N SER A 435 -59.47 -16.60 45.12
CA SER A 435 -59.19 -18.01 44.83
C SER A 435 -60.33 -18.93 45.27
N SER A 436 -61.51 -18.80 44.66
CA SER A 436 -62.61 -19.74 44.84
C SER A 436 -63.40 -20.03 43.55
N LEU A 437 -63.88 -21.28 43.43
CA LEU A 437 -64.83 -21.83 42.44
C LEU A 437 -64.33 -22.22 41.02
N ASN A 438 -63.66 -23.38 40.95
CA ASN A 438 -63.99 -24.58 40.14
C ASN A 438 -64.09 -24.58 38.58
N SER A 439 -64.05 -25.80 38.04
CA SER A 439 -63.90 -26.17 36.63
C SER A 439 -64.64 -27.47 36.25
N SER A 440 -64.92 -27.70 34.97
CA SER A 440 -65.22 -29.04 34.40
C SER A 440 -65.18 -29.08 32.85
N GLU A 441 -64.37 -29.96 32.26
CA GLU A 441 -64.39 -30.36 30.84
C GLU A 441 -63.79 -31.79 30.64
N PRO A 442 -64.12 -32.53 29.56
CA PRO A 442 -63.83 -33.98 29.40
C PRO A 442 -62.41 -34.34 28.87
N SER A 443 -62.00 -35.63 28.96
CA SER A 443 -60.63 -36.12 28.69
C SER A 443 -60.26 -36.39 27.21
N SER A 444 -58.94 -36.46 26.91
CA SER A 444 -58.30 -36.79 25.63
C SER A 444 -56.77 -37.06 25.77
N PRO A 445 -56.14 -37.88 24.90
CA PRO A 445 -54.71 -38.22 24.98
C PRO A 445 -53.74 -37.11 24.52
N PRO A 446 -52.41 -37.24 24.80
CA PRO A 446 -51.43 -36.20 24.53
C PRO A 446 -50.99 -36.18 23.06
N VAL A 447 -51.04 -35.00 22.44
CA VAL A 447 -50.46 -34.73 21.12
C VAL A 447 -49.45 -33.60 21.24
N LEU A 448 -48.25 -33.77 20.69
CA LEU A 448 -47.27 -32.67 20.55
C LEU A 448 -47.76 -31.70 19.47
N LEU A 449 -47.96 -30.44 19.84
CA LEU A 449 -48.31 -29.34 18.94
C LEU A 449 -47.09 -28.56 18.47
N VAL A 450 -46.00 -28.62 19.24
CA VAL A 450 -44.70 -28.05 18.90
C VAL A 450 -43.65 -29.07 19.33
N GLU A 451 -42.92 -29.60 18.35
CA GLU A 451 -41.72 -30.40 18.57
C GLU A 451 -40.48 -29.50 18.64
N PRO A 452 -39.46 -29.86 19.45
CA PRO A 452 -38.24 -29.08 19.52
C PRO A 452 -37.35 -29.30 18.31
N GLN A 453 -36.58 -28.27 17.93
CA GLN A 453 -35.66 -28.29 16.79
C GLN A 453 -34.21 -28.13 17.26
N ASP A 454 -33.28 -28.66 16.47
CA ASP A 454 -31.84 -28.53 16.70
C ASP A 454 -31.41 -27.05 16.73
N MET A 455 -30.53 -26.68 17.66
CA MET A 455 -30.20 -25.29 17.97
C MET A 455 -28.71 -25.11 18.31
N GLU A 456 -28.12 -24.00 17.85
CA GLU A 456 -26.74 -23.60 18.17
C GLU A 456 -26.75 -22.19 18.80
N VAL A 457 -26.12 -22.04 19.98
CA VAL A 457 -26.28 -20.89 20.87
C VAL A 457 -24.96 -20.52 21.57
N GLU A 458 -24.84 -19.32 22.15
CA GLU A 458 -23.62 -18.90 22.86
C GLU A 458 -23.68 -19.13 24.38
N LEU A 459 -22.50 -19.27 25.02
CA LEU A 459 -22.37 -19.30 26.48
C LEU A 459 -23.09 -18.13 27.16
N GLY A 460 -23.71 -18.40 28.31
CA GLY A 460 -24.41 -17.40 29.11
C GLY A 460 -25.79 -17.01 28.57
N SER A 461 -26.15 -17.45 27.35
CA SER A 461 -27.47 -17.23 26.77
C SER A 461 -28.61 -17.74 27.66
N MET A 462 -29.79 -17.19 27.44
CA MET A 462 -31.07 -17.72 27.92
C MET A 462 -31.85 -18.21 26.70
N ILE A 463 -32.24 -19.48 26.69
CA ILE A 463 -32.79 -20.14 25.50
C ILE A 463 -34.10 -20.87 25.83
N GLU A 464 -35.01 -21.00 24.86
CA GLU A 464 -36.23 -21.81 24.94
C GLU A 464 -36.10 -23.00 23.98
N LEU A 465 -35.94 -24.22 24.51
CA LEU A 465 -36.27 -25.42 23.76
C LEU A 465 -37.80 -25.58 23.80
N ALA A 466 -38.46 -25.13 22.72
CA ALA A 466 -39.91 -25.12 22.62
C ALA A 466 -40.46 -26.55 22.54
N CYS A 467 -41.37 -26.89 23.44
CA CYS A 467 -42.17 -28.11 23.33
C CYS A 467 -43.53 -27.85 23.97
N ARG A 468 -44.61 -28.17 23.26
CA ARG A 468 -45.98 -27.92 23.72
C ARG A 468 -46.86 -29.08 23.33
N ALA A 469 -47.74 -29.49 24.24
CA ALA A 469 -48.68 -30.59 24.03
C ALA A 469 -50.09 -30.20 24.47
N THR A 470 -51.08 -30.89 23.90
CA THR A 470 -52.49 -30.79 24.28
C THR A 470 -53.03 -32.16 24.65
N GLY A 471 -53.96 -32.20 25.60
CA GLY A 471 -54.63 -33.40 26.10
C GLY A 471 -55.44 -33.03 27.34
N LYS A 472 -56.33 -33.90 27.81
CA LYS A 472 -57.15 -33.69 29.01
C LYS A 472 -57.21 -35.00 29.82
N PRO A 473 -56.86 -35.05 31.13
CA PRO A 473 -56.18 -34.02 31.91
C PRO A 473 -54.92 -33.49 31.20
N GLN A 474 -54.57 -32.23 31.45
CA GLN A 474 -53.47 -31.57 30.74
C GLN A 474 -52.16 -32.35 30.89
N PRO A 475 -51.49 -32.74 29.78
CA PRO A 475 -50.37 -33.65 29.86
C PRO A 475 -49.15 -33.03 30.52
N THR A 476 -48.56 -33.79 31.44
CA THR A 476 -47.32 -33.42 32.11
C THR A 476 -46.16 -33.60 31.13
N ILE A 477 -45.55 -32.48 30.75
CA ILE A 477 -44.36 -32.47 29.91
C ILE A 477 -43.13 -32.63 30.79
N THR A 478 -42.31 -33.63 30.46
CA THR A 478 -41.07 -33.98 31.14
C THR A 478 -39.93 -33.90 30.13
N TRP A 479 -38.83 -33.24 30.50
CA TRP A 479 -37.63 -33.17 29.66
C TRP A 479 -36.53 -34.09 30.17
N ARG A 480 -35.84 -34.76 29.26
CA ARG A 480 -34.63 -35.53 29.55
C ARG A 480 -33.44 -35.05 28.73
N ARG A 481 -32.25 -35.21 29.28
CA ARG A 481 -30.97 -35.17 28.58
C ARG A 481 -30.22 -36.47 28.90
N ASP A 482 -29.82 -37.18 27.85
CA ASP A 482 -29.08 -38.45 27.95
C ASP A 482 -29.71 -39.46 28.94
N GLY A 483 -31.04 -39.56 28.91
CA GLY A 483 -31.85 -40.44 29.78
C GLY A 483 -32.17 -39.87 31.17
N THR A 484 -31.46 -38.84 31.64
CA THR A 484 -31.70 -38.19 32.95
C THR A 484 -32.73 -37.06 32.85
N ILE A 485 -33.59 -36.86 33.85
CA ILE A 485 -34.58 -35.77 33.85
C ILE A 485 -33.88 -34.43 34.13
N VAL A 486 -34.13 -33.41 33.31
CA VAL A 486 -33.44 -32.12 33.41
C VAL A 486 -34.05 -31.25 34.51
N GLN A 487 -33.37 -31.17 35.67
CA GLN A 487 -33.77 -30.36 36.82
C GLN A 487 -32.53 -29.74 37.49
N GLY A 488 -32.64 -28.51 37.98
CA GLY A 488 -31.57 -27.83 38.72
C GLY A 488 -31.65 -26.30 38.67
N ASN A 489 -30.75 -25.63 39.39
CA ASN A 489 -30.60 -24.17 39.31
C ASN A 489 -30.20 -23.77 37.88
N GLY A 490 -30.89 -22.79 37.30
CA GLY A 490 -30.71 -22.38 35.89
C GLY A 490 -31.63 -23.10 34.90
N VAL A 491 -32.43 -24.09 35.34
CA VAL A 491 -33.41 -24.80 34.51
C VAL A 491 -34.83 -24.42 34.94
N ARG A 492 -35.73 -24.11 33.99
CA ARG A 492 -37.14 -23.83 34.28
C ARG A 492 -38.06 -24.31 33.17
N LEU A 493 -39.03 -25.16 33.48
CA LEU A 493 -40.14 -25.38 32.55
C LEU A 493 -41.09 -24.18 32.55
N SER A 494 -41.61 -23.84 31.38
CA SER A 494 -42.79 -22.98 31.24
C SER A 494 -44.08 -23.74 31.52
N LYS A 495 -45.14 -23.00 31.86
CA LYS A 495 -46.51 -23.52 32.04
C LYS A 495 -47.07 -24.26 30.82
N HIS A 496 -46.44 -24.12 29.64
CA HIS A 496 -46.83 -24.79 28.41
C HIS A 496 -45.89 -25.95 27.99
N GLY A 497 -44.85 -26.26 28.79
CA GLY A 497 -43.94 -27.38 28.56
C GLY A 497 -42.55 -27.06 28.01
N SER A 498 -42.34 -25.88 27.40
CA SER A 498 -41.02 -25.49 26.89
C SER A 498 -39.97 -25.46 28.00
N LEU A 499 -38.77 -25.96 27.71
CA LEU A 499 -37.63 -25.94 28.64
C LEU A 499 -36.82 -24.67 28.43
N TYR A 500 -36.72 -23.85 29.48
CA TYR A 500 -35.82 -22.70 29.50
C TYR A 500 -34.53 -23.06 30.23
N LEU A 501 -33.40 -22.83 29.56
CA LEU A 501 -32.07 -22.91 30.16
C LEU A 501 -31.52 -21.49 30.25
N TYR A 502 -31.11 -21.10 31.46
CA TYR A 502 -30.59 -19.78 31.80
C TYR A 502 -29.10 -19.87 32.11
N ASN A 503 -28.29 -18.95 31.59
CA ASN A 503 -26.83 -18.97 31.73
C ASN A 503 -26.22 -20.28 31.20
N VAL A 504 -26.62 -20.65 29.97
CA VAL A 504 -26.24 -21.90 29.29
C VAL A 504 -24.72 -22.12 29.30
N THR A 505 -24.27 -23.29 29.72
CA THR A 505 -22.84 -23.63 29.81
C THR A 505 -22.43 -24.63 28.73
N GLY A 506 -21.12 -24.81 28.51
CA GLY A 506 -20.62 -25.85 27.60
C GLY A 506 -21.03 -27.28 28.00
N ARG A 507 -21.41 -27.52 29.26
CA ARG A 507 -21.93 -28.80 29.76
C ARG A 507 -23.41 -29.04 29.43
N ASP A 508 -24.05 -28.08 28.76
CA ASP A 508 -25.45 -28.15 28.38
C ASP A 508 -25.67 -28.46 26.89
N SER A 509 -24.59 -28.60 26.12
CA SER A 509 -24.63 -29.27 24.82
C SER A 509 -25.03 -30.74 25.00
N GLY A 510 -25.92 -31.26 24.15
CA GLY A 510 -26.42 -32.64 24.25
C GLY A 510 -27.75 -32.84 23.52
N ARG A 511 -28.27 -34.08 23.52
CA ARG A 511 -29.60 -34.38 22.96
C ARG A 511 -30.66 -34.29 24.07
N TYR A 512 -31.67 -33.45 23.83
CA TYR A 512 -32.80 -33.25 24.73
C TYR A 512 -34.03 -33.95 24.17
N GLU A 513 -34.69 -34.79 24.98
CA GLU A 513 -36.00 -35.40 24.70
C GLU A 513 -37.08 -34.61 25.46
N CYS A 514 -38.11 -34.17 24.74
CA CYS A 514 -39.38 -33.75 25.35
C CYS A 514 -40.36 -34.93 25.35
N SER A 515 -41.01 -35.24 26.48
CA SER A 515 -42.05 -36.27 26.56
C SER A 515 -43.28 -35.76 27.31
N ALA A 516 -44.44 -35.79 26.65
CA ALA A 516 -45.74 -35.41 27.20
C ALA A 516 -46.55 -36.67 27.57
N ALA A 517 -47.13 -36.73 28.77
CA ALA A 517 -47.96 -37.85 29.22
C ALA A 517 -49.18 -37.40 30.03
N ASN A 518 -50.30 -38.11 29.88
CA ASN A 518 -51.44 -38.07 30.80
C ASN A 518 -52.04 -39.48 30.95
N ASP A 519 -53.15 -39.60 31.65
CA ASP A 519 -53.80 -40.89 31.95
C ASP A 519 -54.31 -41.64 30.71
N GLU A 520 -54.41 -40.95 29.56
CA GLU A 520 -54.92 -41.45 28.28
C GLU A 520 -53.79 -41.77 27.27
N GLY A 521 -52.51 -41.42 27.53
CA GLY A 521 -51.42 -41.74 26.60
C GLY A 521 -50.08 -41.01 26.80
N ARG A 522 -49.20 -41.10 25.79
CA ARG A 522 -47.86 -40.47 25.76
C ARG A 522 -47.37 -40.14 24.35
N ALA A 523 -46.63 -39.03 24.19
CA ALA A 523 -45.86 -38.69 22.99
C ALA A 523 -44.45 -38.16 23.36
N SER A 524 -43.45 -38.26 22.47
CA SER A 524 -42.13 -37.63 22.65
C SER A 524 -41.42 -37.29 21.33
N ALA A 525 -40.48 -36.34 21.40
CA ALA A 525 -39.64 -35.86 20.29
C ALA A 525 -38.27 -35.38 20.82
N THR A 526 -37.23 -35.28 19.97
CA THR A 526 -35.86 -34.92 20.41
C THR A 526 -35.18 -33.86 19.54
N ALA A 527 -34.35 -33.01 20.17
CA ALA A 527 -33.50 -32.02 19.52
C ALA A 527 -32.05 -32.06 20.05
N LEU A 528 -31.10 -31.61 19.23
CA LEU A 528 -29.69 -31.42 19.59
C LEU A 528 -29.38 -29.95 19.92
N LEU A 529 -28.80 -29.70 21.09
CA LEU A 529 -28.29 -28.39 21.47
C LEU A 529 -26.76 -28.34 21.36
N ARG A 530 -26.22 -27.30 20.73
CA ARG A 530 -24.79 -26.99 20.65
C ARG A 530 -24.49 -25.63 21.27
N VAL A 531 -23.47 -25.55 22.12
CA VAL A 531 -23.09 -24.31 22.82
C VAL A 531 -21.71 -23.82 22.37
N ARG A 532 -21.68 -22.74 21.59
CA ARG A 532 -20.45 -22.00 21.23
C ARG A 532 -19.95 -21.17 22.42
N GLN A 533 -18.64 -20.92 22.44
CA GLN A 533 -18.04 -19.96 23.37
C GLN A 533 -17.60 -18.71 22.60
N PRO A 534 -18.01 -17.49 23.00
CA PRO A 534 -17.43 -16.28 22.45
C PRO A 534 -16.04 -16.07 23.06
N ALA A 535 -15.03 -15.83 22.22
CA ALA A 535 -13.67 -15.57 22.69
C ALA A 535 -13.57 -14.17 23.29
N VAL A 536 -13.48 -14.08 24.63
CA VAL A 536 -13.29 -12.81 25.34
C VAL A 536 -11.86 -12.30 25.13
N VAL A 537 -11.65 -11.57 24.04
CA VAL A 537 -10.39 -10.88 23.75
C VAL A 537 -10.25 -9.67 24.68
N SER A 538 -9.20 -9.65 25.50
CA SER A 538 -8.92 -8.51 26.38
C SER A 538 -8.42 -7.31 25.57
N GLU A 539 -8.92 -6.10 25.87
CA GLU A 539 -8.37 -4.84 25.33
C GLU A 539 -6.86 -4.73 25.59
N GLY A 540 -6.39 -5.20 26.75
CA GLY A 540 -4.98 -5.25 27.12
C GLY A 540 -4.15 -6.33 26.39
N LEU A 541 -4.79 -7.23 25.63
CA LEU A 541 -4.14 -8.10 24.65
C LEU A 541 -4.08 -7.40 23.29
N VAL A 542 -5.20 -6.86 22.80
CA VAL A 542 -5.27 -6.07 21.56
C VAL A 542 -4.26 -4.92 21.55
N PHE A 543 -4.16 -4.18 22.66
CA PHE A 543 -3.22 -3.06 22.78
C PHE A 543 -1.75 -3.51 22.70
N ARG A 544 -1.39 -4.64 23.33
CA ARG A 544 -0.03 -5.19 23.23
C ARG A 544 0.26 -5.68 21.81
N ALA A 545 -0.66 -6.42 21.21
CA ALA A 545 -0.54 -6.92 19.85
C ALA A 545 -0.36 -5.79 18.83
N PHE A 546 -1.09 -4.68 19.02
CA PHE A 546 -0.96 -3.47 18.24
C PHE A 546 0.43 -2.83 18.38
N VAL A 547 0.94 -2.65 19.61
CA VAL A 547 2.27 -2.07 19.87
C VAL A 547 3.41 -2.94 19.34
N GLU A 548 3.31 -4.26 19.45
CA GLU A 548 4.31 -5.19 18.91
C GLU A 548 4.33 -5.14 17.37
N ALA A 549 3.16 -5.06 16.72
CA ALA A 549 3.06 -4.85 15.27
C ALA A 549 3.58 -3.47 14.80
N GLN A 550 3.54 -2.43 15.63
CA GLN A 550 4.21 -1.15 15.33
C GLN A 550 5.73 -1.30 15.35
N HIS A 551 6.29 -1.93 16.40
CA HIS A 551 7.73 -2.23 16.49
C HIS A 551 8.22 -3.19 15.39
N GLU A 552 7.35 -4.03 14.85
CA GLU A 552 7.62 -4.79 13.63
C GLU A 552 7.78 -3.86 12.42
N ILE A 553 6.79 -2.99 12.12
CA ILE A 553 6.84 -2.06 10.98
C ILE A 553 8.09 -1.17 11.05
N ASP A 554 8.37 -0.57 12.21
CA ASP A 554 9.54 0.30 12.40
C ASP A 554 10.86 -0.44 12.11
N ARG A 555 10.96 -1.72 12.51
CA ARG A 555 12.14 -2.56 12.25
C ARG A 555 12.32 -2.80 10.76
N ALA A 556 11.25 -3.16 10.04
CA ALA A 556 11.29 -3.35 8.59
C ALA A 556 11.65 -2.06 7.86
N VAL A 557 11.01 -0.92 8.20
CA VAL A 557 11.31 0.38 7.60
C VAL A 557 12.78 0.74 7.79
N ASN A 558 13.32 0.60 9.01
CA ASN A 558 14.74 0.88 9.28
C ASN A 558 15.70 -0.10 8.60
N ASN A 559 15.35 -1.38 8.45
CA ASN A 559 16.20 -2.35 7.73
C ASN A 559 16.36 -1.97 6.25
N THR A 560 15.30 -1.64 5.53
CA THR A 560 15.46 -1.23 4.12
C THR A 560 15.98 0.20 3.96
N LEU A 561 15.87 1.07 4.99
CA LEU A 561 16.67 2.30 5.03
C LEU A 561 18.17 2.00 5.15
N ARG A 562 18.58 0.91 5.82
CA ARG A 562 19.97 0.43 5.73
C ARG A 562 20.28 -0.12 4.34
N GLU A 563 19.50 -1.06 3.81
CA GLU A 563 19.77 -1.68 2.49
C GLU A 563 19.84 -0.67 1.34
N LEU A 564 19.11 0.45 1.42
CA LEU A 564 19.14 1.52 0.42
C LEU A 564 20.32 2.51 0.59
N PHE A 565 20.99 2.55 1.75
CA PHE A 565 22.03 3.53 2.07
C PHE A 565 23.35 2.92 2.62
N GLU A 566 23.42 1.62 2.84
CA GLU A 566 24.64 0.84 3.10
C GLU A 566 25.14 0.23 1.76
N PRO A 567 26.41 0.42 1.37
CA PRO A 567 26.93 -0.09 0.10
C PRO A 567 27.24 -1.60 0.18
N THR A 568 26.22 -2.45 -0.04
CA THR A 568 26.36 -3.91 0.00
C THR A 568 27.33 -4.45 -1.05
N SER A 569 28.40 -5.12 -0.62
CA SER A 569 29.54 -5.53 -1.44
C SER A 569 29.33 -6.85 -2.22
N SER A 570 28.32 -6.92 -3.11
CA SER A 570 28.04 -8.16 -3.86
C SER A 570 27.29 -8.05 -5.21
N SER A 571 27.61 -7.07 -6.08
CA SER A 571 27.20 -7.13 -7.51
C SER A 571 28.08 -6.36 -8.52
N ALA A 572 29.34 -6.10 -8.20
CA ALA A 572 30.29 -5.40 -9.08
C ALA A 572 30.83 -6.28 -10.24
N SER A 573 29.94 -6.85 -11.06
CA SER A 573 30.29 -7.83 -12.10
C SER A 573 29.43 -7.76 -13.39
N SER A 574 29.03 -6.56 -13.83
CA SER A 574 28.74 -6.31 -15.25
C SER A 574 28.76 -4.82 -15.62
N GLY A 575 29.92 -4.34 -16.07
CA GLY A 575 30.09 -3.01 -16.68
C GLY A 575 29.55 -2.93 -18.11
N ARG A 576 28.24 -3.18 -18.29
CA ARG A 576 27.49 -2.85 -19.51
C ARG A 576 26.08 -2.41 -19.11
N SER A 577 25.56 -1.38 -19.77
CA SER A 577 24.15 -0.99 -19.68
C SER A 577 23.28 -2.12 -20.24
N ASN A 578 22.77 -2.97 -19.36
CA ASN A 578 21.94 -4.12 -19.72
C ASN A 578 20.51 -3.65 -20.06
N PRO A 579 20.04 -3.72 -21.33
CA PRO A 579 18.68 -3.30 -21.69
C PRO A 579 17.62 -4.16 -20.99
N PHE A 580 17.97 -5.41 -20.67
CA PHE A 580 17.10 -6.41 -20.07
C PHE A 580 16.93 -6.24 -18.54
N ARG A 581 17.25 -5.05 -17.99
CA ARG A 581 16.82 -4.67 -16.63
C ARG A 581 15.31 -4.42 -16.55
N LEU A 582 14.67 -3.99 -17.64
CA LEU A 582 13.20 -3.81 -17.71
C LEU A 582 12.43 -5.15 -17.69
N SER A 583 13.08 -6.27 -18.01
CA SER A 583 12.43 -7.58 -18.18
C SER A 583 12.77 -8.61 -17.09
N ARG A 584 13.33 -8.17 -15.95
CA ARG A 584 13.62 -9.06 -14.79
C ARG A 584 13.38 -8.41 -13.44
N PHE A 585 12.32 -8.89 -12.78
CA PHE A 585 11.82 -8.48 -11.46
C PHE A 585 11.25 -7.05 -11.43
N PRO A 586 10.27 -6.76 -10.56
CA PRO A 586 9.67 -5.44 -10.49
C PRO A 586 10.72 -4.34 -10.23
N ASP A 587 10.56 -3.23 -10.95
CA ASP A 587 11.44 -2.07 -10.81
C ASP A 587 11.48 -1.55 -9.37
N VAL A 588 12.53 -0.79 -9.05
CA VAL A 588 12.73 -0.14 -7.76
C VAL A 588 11.53 0.76 -7.37
N VAL A 589 10.84 1.39 -8.33
CA VAL A 589 9.59 2.12 -8.09
C VAL A 589 8.46 1.16 -7.67
N ALA A 590 8.25 0.08 -8.42
CA ALA A 590 7.19 -0.88 -8.15
C ALA A 590 7.38 -1.61 -6.80
N ARG A 591 8.62 -1.99 -6.45
CA ARG A 591 8.92 -2.55 -5.11
C ARG A 591 8.71 -1.55 -3.98
N LYS A 592 9.03 -0.26 -4.19
CA LYS A 592 8.71 0.80 -3.23
C LYS A 592 7.20 1.03 -3.06
N ALA A 593 6.41 0.79 -4.11
CA ALA A 593 4.95 0.94 -4.10
C ALA A 593 4.20 -0.25 -3.47
N ALA A 594 4.67 -1.49 -3.68
CA ALA A 594 4.08 -2.68 -3.05
C ALA A 594 4.32 -2.75 -1.53
N ARG A 595 5.51 -2.31 -1.10
CA ARG A 595 6.02 -2.48 0.26
C ARG A 595 5.11 -1.89 1.36
N PRO A 596 4.54 -0.67 1.26
CA PRO A 596 3.60 -0.15 2.25
C PRO A 596 2.40 -1.06 2.55
N ALA A 597 1.83 -1.70 1.53
CA ALA A 597 0.68 -2.55 1.70
C ALA A 597 1.04 -3.90 2.36
N GLU A 598 2.20 -4.46 2.04
CA GLU A 598 2.70 -5.66 2.72
C GLU A 598 3.03 -5.42 4.20
N LEU A 599 3.59 -4.24 4.54
CA LEU A 599 3.80 -3.82 5.93
C LEU A 599 2.47 -3.76 6.70
N PHE A 600 1.40 -3.27 6.06
CA PHE A 600 0.07 -3.20 6.64
C PHE A 600 -0.58 -4.58 6.83
N GLU A 601 -0.57 -5.44 5.81
CA GLU A 601 -1.15 -6.80 5.88
C GLU A 601 -0.41 -7.67 6.92
N ARG A 602 0.93 -7.59 6.96
CA ARG A 602 1.72 -8.32 7.97
C ARG A 602 1.42 -7.85 9.38
N ALA A 603 1.23 -6.55 9.61
CA ALA A 603 0.83 -6.02 10.92
C ALA A 603 -0.56 -6.52 11.35
N LEU A 604 -1.56 -6.50 10.45
CA LEU A 604 -2.89 -7.08 10.74
C LEU A 604 -2.81 -8.59 11.03
N THR A 605 -1.99 -9.33 10.28
CA THR A 605 -1.77 -10.77 10.46
C THR A 605 -1.05 -11.08 11.78
N HIS A 606 -0.08 -10.26 12.19
CA HIS A 606 0.61 -10.35 13.47
C HIS A 606 -0.38 -10.12 14.64
N ILE A 607 -1.18 -9.05 14.55
CA ILE A 607 -2.20 -8.72 15.55
C ILE A 607 -3.21 -9.86 15.70
N ARG A 608 -3.70 -10.43 14.59
CA ARG A 608 -4.60 -11.60 14.61
C ARG A 608 -3.95 -12.78 15.33
N ARG A 609 -2.72 -13.19 14.97
CA ARG A 609 -2.03 -14.32 15.63
C ARG A 609 -1.84 -14.12 17.14
N MET A 610 -1.54 -12.90 17.57
CA MET A 610 -1.41 -12.57 19.00
C MET A 610 -2.74 -12.57 19.74
N VAL A 611 -3.83 -12.17 19.08
CA VAL A 611 -5.20 -12.33 19.60
C VAL A 611 -5.55 -13.81 19.68
N ASP A 612 -5.38 -14.57 18.60
CA ASP A 612 -5.72 -16.01 18.50
C ASP A 612 -4.96 -16.87 19.53
N SER A 613 -3.70 -16.52 19.85
CA SER A 613 -2.87 -17.23 20.84
C SER A 613 -2.98 -16.71 22.28
N GLY A 614 -3.38 -15.44 22.47
CA GLY A 614 -3.60 -14.86 23.80
C GLY A 614 -5.05 -14.99 24.31
N ALA A 615 -6.02 -15.18 23.41
CA ALA A 615 -7.36 -15.61 23.74
C ALA A 615 -7.33 -17.11 24.11
N ARG A 616 -8.14 -17.53 25.08
CA ARG A 616 -8.16 -18.92 25.56
C ARG A 616 -8.89 -19.86 24.60
N ALA A 617 -8.22 -20.27 23.54
CA ALA A 617 -8.45 -21.51 22.78
C ALA A 617 -9.92 -21.90 22.54
N ASN A 618 -10.76 -20.94 22.14
CA ASN A 618 -12.18 -21.15 21.82
C ASN A 618 -12.75 -19.99 20.98
N ALA A 619 -11.97 -19.53 19.99
CA ALA A 619 -12.48 -18.68 18.91
C ALA A 619 -12.91 -19.59 17.75
N THR A 620 -14.21 -19.68 17.47
CA THR A 620 -14.73 -20.39 16.29
C THR A 620 -14.63 -19.49 15.06
N ASP A 621 -13.57 -19.68 14.25
CA ASP A 621 -13.24 -19.16 12.89
C ASP A 621 -13.64 -17.74 12.42
N ASP A 622 -14.87 -17.29 12.66
CA ASP A 622 -15.44 -16.02 12.18
C ASP A 622 -15.14 -14.84 13.12
N PHE A 623 -13.93 -14.29 13.04
CA PHE A 623 -13.61 -12.93 13.49
C PHE A 623 -13.27 -12.05 12.28
N HIS A 624 -13.84 -10.84 12.22
CA HIS A 624 -13.57 -9.87 11.16
C HIS A 624 -12.58 -8.79 11.62
N HIS A 625 -11.70 -8.37 10.71
CA HIS A 625 -10.61 -7.43 10.98
C HIS A 625 -11.06 -6.04 11.49
N GLN A 626 -12.34 -5.71 11.35
CA GLN A 626 -12.95 -4.45 11.80
C GLN A 626 -13.38 -4.51 13.29
N GLU A 627 -13.42 -5.69 13.89
CA GLU A 627 -13.82 -5.93 15.28
C GLU A 627 -12.60 -5.93 16.23
N LEU A 628 -11.42 -6.28 15.70
CA LEU A 628 -10.17 -6.40 16.49
C LEU A 628 -9.45 -5.06 16.73
N LEU A 629 -9.68 -4.04 15.90
CA LEU A 629 -8.97 -2.77 15.95
C LEU A 629 -9.92 -1.60 15.76
N SER A 630 -9.84 -0.61 16.65
CA SER A 630 -10.61 0.62 16.48
C SER A 630 -10.22 1.35 15.17
N PRO A 631 -11.13 2.14 14.55
CA PRO A 631 -10.81 2.90 13.34
C PRO A 631 -9.58 3.81 13.48
N ARG A 632 -9.28 4.31 14.69
CA ARG A 632 -8.07 5.09 14.99
C ARG A 632 -6.79 4.25 14.88
N GLN A 633 -6.82 3.01 15.39
CA GLN A 633 -5.69 2.07 15.29
C GLN A 633 -5.44 1.66 13.84
N LEU A 634 -6.50 1.37 13.06
CA LEU A 634 -6.39 1.07 11.64
C LEU A 634 -5.72 2.23 10.88
N VAL A 635 -6.22 3.46 11.03
CA VAL A 635 -5.62 4.65 10.41
C VAL A 635 -4.17 4.90 10.86
N GLN A 636 -3.82 4.56 12.11
CA GLN A 636 -2.43 4.66 12.60
C GLN A 636 -1.51 3.63 11.94
N LEU A 637 -1.96 2.38 11.74
CA LEU A 637 -1.21 1.38 10.97
C LEU A 637 -1.11 1.75 9.49
N GLU A 638 -2.16 2.27 8.87
CA GLU A 638 -2.13 2.79 7.50
C GLU A 638 -1.16 3.97 7.34
N ARG A 639 -0.94 4.75 8.40
CA ARG A 639 0.04 5.85 8.41
C ARG A 639 1.47 5.36 8.60
N LEU A 640 1.72 4.42 9.51
CA LEU A 640 3.05 3.88 9.81
C LEU A 640 3.59 3.00 8.68
N SER A 641 2.73 2.17 8.09
CA SER A 641 3.05 1.37 6.91
C SER A 641 3.30 2.21 5.65
N GLY A 642 2.66 3.38 5.55
CA GLY A 642 2.67 4.25 4.36
C GLY A 642 1.44 4.10 3.46
N CYS A 643 0.52 3.17 3.74
CA CYS A 643 -0.73 2.96 2.98
C CYS A 643 -1.54 4.25 2.74
N THR A 644 -1.50 5.21 3.66
CA THR A 644 -2.12 6.54 3.50
C THR A 644 -1.70 7.31 2.24
N ALA A 645 -0.56 6.98 1.61
CA ALA A 645 -0.12 7.58 0.35
C ALA A 645 -1.09 7.28 -0.83
N HIS A 646 -1.72 6.10 -0.84
CA HIS A 646 -2.66 5.67 -1.90
C HIS A 646 -4.07 6.26 -1.73
N ARG A 647 -4.31 7.05 -0.65
CA ARG A 647 -5.61 7.70 -0.36
C ARG A 647 -5.52 9.22 -0.22
N ARG A 648 -4.44 9.85 -0.68
CA ARG A 648 -4.44 11.32 -0.82
C ARG A 648 -5.41 11.69 -1.93
N ALA A 649 -6.43 12.46 -1.57
CA ALA A 649 -7.30 13.13 -2.55
C ALA A 649 -6.49 14.25 -3.21
N ASP A 650 -5.67 13.86 -4.19
CA ASP A 650 -4.93 14.80 -5.01
C ASP A 650 -5.94 15.67 -5.75
N LYS A 651 -5.97 16.96 -5.41
CA LYS A 651 -6.73 17.93 -6.20
C LYS A 651 -6.12 17.91 -7.60
N CYS A 652 -6.92 17.54 -8.61
CA CYS A 652 -6.60 17.55 -10.04
C CYS A 652 -6.40 18.99 -10.54
N SER A 653 -5.38 19.65 -9.99
CA SER A 653 -5.30 21.11 -9.82
C SER A 653 -4.57 21.78 -10.96
N ASN A 654 -3.72 21.06 -11.68
CA ASN A 654 -3.38 21.40 -13.05
C ASN A 654 -4.52 20.95 -13.98
N VAL A 655 -5.67 21.65 -13.89
CA VAL A 655 -6.84 21.39 -14.73
C VAL A 655 -6.47 21.50 -16.21
N CYS A 656 -5.57 22.42 -16.58
CA CYS A 656 -5.10 22.60 -17.96
C CYS A 656 -4.47 21.33 -18.54
N PHE A 657 -3.62 20.63 -17.77
CA PHE A 657 -3.07 19.32 -18.18
C PHE A 657 -4.15 18.23 -18.15
N HIS A 658 -4.82 18.03 -17.01
CA HIS A 658 -5.77 16.92 -16.84
C HIS A 658 -7.05 17.05 -17.69
N ASN A 659 -7.32 18.22 -18.29
CA ASN A 659 -8.39 18.39 -19.27
C ASN A 659 -7.99 17.96 -20.69
N ARG A 660 -6.69 17.99 -21.02
CA ARG A 660 -6.16 17.62 -22.37
C ARG A 660 -5.49 16.24 -22.42
N TYR A 661 -4.84 15.80 -21.34
CA TYR A 661 -3.98 14.62 -21.35
C TYR A 661 -4.17 13.73 -20.12
N ARG A 662 -4.02 12.41 -20.31
CA ARG A 662 -3.91 11.40 -19.25
C ARG A 662 -2.66 11.69 -18.40
N SER A 663 -2.69 11.41 -17.09
CA SER A 663 -1.43 11.24 -16.35
C SER A 663 -0.82 9.88 -16.67
N PHE A 664 0.50 9.77 -16.53
CA PHE A 664 1.23 8.51 -16.74
C PHE A 664 0.78 7.39 -15.77
N ASP A 665 0.29 7.74 -14.59
CA ASP A 665 -0.15 6.79 -13.56
C ASP A 665 -1.67 6.56 -13.53
N GLY A 666 -2.43 7.09 -14.48
CA GLY A 666 -3.89 6.94 -14.60
C GLY A 666 -4.73 7.83 -13.67
N ARG A 667 -4.12 8.57 -12.73
CA ARG A 667 -4.84 9.48 -11.82
C ARG A 667 -5.60 10.59 -12.54
N CYS A 668 -6.65 11.07 -11.89
CA CYS A 668 -7.53 12.12 -12.40
C CYS A 668 -8.20 11.78 -13.75
N ASN A 669 -8.27 10.50 -14.15
CA ASN A 669 -9.15 10.09 -15.25
C ASN A 669 -10.61 10.33 -14.85
N ASN A 670 -11.10 9.63 -13.82
CA ASN A 670 -12.26 10.07 -13.06
C ASN A 670 -11.87 11.27 -12.17
N LEU A 671 -12.72 12.30 -12.12
CA LEU A 671 -12.44 13.55 -11.39
C LEU A 671 -13.02 13.58 -9.96
N GLU A 672 -14.02 12.75 -9.67
CA GLU A 672 -14.67 12.61 -8.36
C GLU A 672 -13.89 11.63 -7.48
N ASN A 673 -13.37 10.56 -8.10
CA ASN A 673 -12.53 9.53 -7.50
C ASN A 673 -11.18 9.42 -8.25
N PRO A 674 -10.20 10.34 -8.01
CA PRO A 674 -8.96 10.46 -8.78
C PRO A 674 -8.01 9.26 -8.80
N THR A 675 -8.33 8.15 -8.11
CA THR A 675 -7.49 6.93 -8.02
C THR A 675 -8.11 5.69 -8.68
N TRP A 676 -9.32 5.77 -9.26
CA TRP A 676 -9.85 4.67 -10.06
C TRP A 676 -9.09 4.54 -11.38
N GLY A 677 -8.73 3.30 -11.75
CA GLY A 677 -7.87 3.02 -12.90
C GLY A 677 -6.41 3.48 -12.73
N ALA A 678 -6.02 4.00 -11.57
CA ALA A 678 -4.64 4.43 -11.32
C ALA A 678 -3.73 3.24 -11.02
N SER A 679 -2.46 3.33 -11.41
CA SER A 679 -1.47 2.27 -11.15
C SER A 679 -1.12 2.16 -9.66
N TYR A 680 -0.69 0.98 -9.22
CA TYR A 680 -0.40 0.64 -7.82
C TYR A 680 -1.60 0.77 -6.87
N THR A 681 -2.81 0.51 -7.37
CA THR A 681 -4.03 0.28 -6.56
C THR A 681 -4.40 -1.20 -6.49
N GLY A 682 -5.35 -1.56 -5.64
CA GLY A 682 -5.83 -2.94 -5.49
C GLY A 682 -6.88 -3.30 -6.54
N PHE A 683 -6.80 -4.51 -7.10
CA PHE A 683 -7.80 -5.03 -8.03
C PHE A 683 -9.22 -4.96 -7.48
N ARG A 684 -10.17 -4.53 -8.32
CA ARG A 684 -11.60 -4.48 -7.99
C ARG A 684 -12.12 -5.90 -7.71
N ARG A 685 -12.85 -6.09 -6.62
CA ARG A 685 -13.49 -7.38 -6.29
C ARG A 685 -15.00 -7.28 -6.54
N LEU A 686 -15.48 -7.95 -7.60
CA LEU A 686 -16.90 -7.99 -7.97
C LEU A 686 -17.72 -8.94 -7.07
N LEU A 687 -17.06 -9.96 -6.51
CA LEU A 687 -17.60 -10.89 -5.52
C LEU A 687 -16.71 -10.91 -4.25
N LYS A 688 -17.29 -11.31 -3.11
CA LYS A 688 -16.57 -11.46 -1.83
C LYS A 688 -15.42 -12.47 -1.99
N PRO A 689 -14.19 -12.18 -1.52
CA PRO A 689 -13.07 -13.11 -1.65
C PRO A 689 -13.27 -14.39 -0.82
N VAL A 690 -12.81 -15.52 -1.35
CA VAL A 690 -12.81 -16.82 -0.66
C VAL A 690 -11.40 -17.15 -0.17
N TYR A 691 -11.11 -16.79 1.08
CA TYR A 691 -9.90 -17.19 1.80
C TYR A 691 -10.23 -18.31 2.79
N GLU A 692 -9.28 -19.24 2.97
CA GLU A 692 -9.40 -20.40 3.85
C GLU A 692 -9.58 -20.01 5.33
N ASN A 693 -8.91 -18.94 5.79
CA ASN A 693 -9.09 -18.36 7.12
C ASN A 693 -9.99 -17.10 7.12
N GLY A 694 -10.79 -16.90 6.07
CA GLY A 694 -11.67 -15.75 5.88
C GLY A 694 -10.98 -14.41 5.60
N PHE A 695 -9.63 -14.34 5.58
CA PHE A 695 -8.90 -13.06 5.49
C PHE A 695 -7.75 -13.03 4.48
N SER A 696 -6.78 -13.95 4.56
CA SER A 696 -5.56 -13.88 3.75
C SER A 696 -4.89 -15.22 3.43
N GLN A 697 -5.29 -16.32 4.08
CA GLN A 697 -4.79 -17.67 3.79
C GLN A 697 -5.48 -18.22 2.54
N PRO A 698 -4.75 -18.56 1.47
CA PRO A 698 -5.36 -18.98 0.21
C PRO A 698 -5.99 -20.36 0.31
N VAL A 699 -6.91 -20.66 -0.59
CA VAL A 699 -7.61 -21.96 -0.64
C VAL A 699 -6.64 -23.10 -0.99
N GLY A 700 -6.62 -24.15 -0.17
CA GLY A 700 -5.69 -25.27 -0.32
C GLY A 700 -4.31 -24.97 0.27
N TRP A 701 -4.27 -24.18 1.35
CA TRP A 701 -3.06 -23.95 2.15
C TRP A 701 -2.88 -25.04 3.21
N ASP A 702 -3.97 -25.44 3.85
CA ASP A 702 -4.10 -26.72 4.56
C ASP A 702 -4.41 -27.84 3.53
N SER A 703 -3.63 -28.92 3.55
CA SER A 703 -3.82 -30.10 2.70
C SER A 703 -5.00 -30.97 3.11
N ASP A 704 -5.34 -30.94 4.40
CA ASP A 704 -6.24 -31.90 5.03
C ASP A 704 -7.67 -31.33 5.08
N ARG A 705 -7.83 -30.05 4.75
CA ARG A 705 -9.11 -29.33 4.73
C ARG A 705 -9.98 -29.74 3.54
N LEU A 706 -11.18 -30.21 3.88
CA LEU A 706 -12.22 -30.55 2.91
C LEU A 706 -13.08 -29.34 2.53
N TYR A 707 -13.42 -29.26 1.26
CA TYR A 707 -14.30 -28.29 0.63
C TYR A 707 -15.45 -29.06 -0.02
N HIS A 708 -16.70 -28.81 0.40
CA HIS A 708 -17.88 -29.60 0.01
C HIS A 708 -17.70 -31.12 0.15
N GLY A 709 -16.86 -31.57 1.10
CA GLY A 709 -16.56 -32.99 1.37
C GLY A 709 -15.27 -33.53 0.71
N PHE A 710 -14.60 -32.76 -0.14
CA PHE A 710 -13.41 -33.21 -0.89
C PHE A 710 -12.19 -32.30 -0.67
N PRO A 711 -10.95 -32.83 -0.63
CA PRO A 711 -9.75 -31.98 -0.60
C PRO A 711 -9.60 -31.22 -1.92
N LYS A 712 -8.93 -30.06 -1.92
CA LYS A 712 -8.61 -29.39 -3.19
C LYS A 712 -7.47 -30.13 -3.91
N PRO A 713 -7.59 -30.42 -5.22
CA PRO A 713 -6.51 -31.06 -5.96
C PRO A 713 -5.30 -30.13 -6.08
N ALA A 714 -4.10 -30.72 -6.08
CA ALA A 714 -2.86 -29.98 -6.31
C ALA A 714 -2.89 -29.36 -7.72
N ALA A 715 -2.51 -28.07 -7.83
CA ALA A 715 -2.55 -27.33 -9.09
C ALA A 715 -1.78 -28.02 -10.23
N ARG A 716 -0.65 -28.65 -9.90
CA ARG A 716 0.16 -29.45 -10.83
C ARG A 716 -0.55 -30.72 -11.32
N LEU A 717 -1.29 -31.42 -10.45
CA LEU A 717 -2.05 -32.61 -10.82
C LEU A 717 -3.17 -32.27 -11.83
N VAL A 718 -3.91 -31.18 -11.58
CA VAL A 718 -4.93 -30.67 -12.51
C VAL A 718 -4.30 -30.29 -13.84
N SER A 719 -3.14 -29.61 -13.82
CA SER A 719 -2.37 -29.32 -15.04
C SER A 719 -2.09 -30.58 -15.84
N THR A 720 -1.46 -31.59 -15.23
CA THR A 720 -1.00 -32.81 -15.92
C THR A 720 -2.13 -33.73 -16.40
N GLU A 721 -3.28 -33.77 -15.72
CA GLU A 721 -4.37 -34.71 -16.08
C GLU A 721 -5.46 -34.10 -16.98
N LEU A 722 -5.56 -32.76 -17.04
CA LEU A 722 -6.73 -32.07 -17.61
C LEU A 722 -6.38 -30.91 -18.56
N ILE A 723 -5.21 -30.26 -18.42
CA ILE A 723 -4.89 -29.02 -19.15
C ILE A 723 -3.71 -29.19 -20.13
N SER A 724 -2.70 -29.98 -19.76
CA SER A 724 -1.49 -30.22 -20.54
C SER A 724 -1.78 -31.11 -21.77
N THR A 725 -1.26 -30.72 -22.94
CA THR A 725 -1.32 -31.52 -24.18
C THR A 725 0.02 -31.52 -24.91
N GLU A 726 0.38 -32.65 -25.53
CA GLU A 726 1.50 -32.74 -26.47
C GLU A 726 1.09 -32.39 -27.92
N PRO A 727 0.03 -32.98 -28.52
CA PRO A 727 -0.49 -32.50 -29.80
C PRO A 727 -1.12 -31.11 -29.65
N THR A 728 -1.07 -30.36 -30.76
CA THR A 728 -1.67 -29.02 -30.88
C THR A 728 -2.26 -28.83 -32.27
N THR A 729 -3.58 -28.64 -32.34
CA THR A 729 -4.29 -28.26 -33.56
C THR A 729 -4.16 -26.76 -33.82
N GLU A 730 -3.98 -26.39 -35.07
CA GLU A 730 -3.93 -25.00 -35.54
C GLU A 730 -5.36 -24.43 -35.68
N ASP A 731 -5.55 -23.14 -35.41
CA ASP A 731 -6.82 -22.45 -35.66
C ASP A 731 -6.94 -22.09 -37.14
N ALA A 732 -8.05 -22.48 -37.77
CA ALA A 732 -8.26 -22.31 -39.21
C ALA A 732 -8.64 -20.88 -39.64
N GLN A 733 -8.85 -19.95 -38.69
CA GLN A 733 -9.31 -18.59 -38.95
C GLN A 733 -8.29 -17.53 -38.50
N ILE A 734 -7.79 -17.66 -37.26
CA ILE A 734 -6.98 -16.61 -36.62
C ILE A 734 -5.49 -16.88 -36.68
N THR A 735 -4.73 -15.79 -36.89
CA THR A 735 -3.27 -15.81 -36.84
C THR A 735 -2.77 -15.82 -35.39
N HIS A 736 -1.51 -16.17 -35.22
CA HIS A 736 -0.82 -16.09 -33.93
C HIS A 736 -0.78 -14.64 -33.37
N MET A 737 -0.96 -13.61 -34.22
CA MET A 737 -1.07 -12.21 -33.82
C MET A 737 -2.25 -11.95 -32.86
N VAL A 738 -3.34 -12.74 -32.91
CA VAL A 738 -4.45 -12.62 -31.94
C VAL A 738 -3.99 -12.93 -30.53
N MET A 739 -3.19 -13.99 -30.36
CA MET A 739 -2.58 -14.31 -29.06
C MET A 739 -1.64 -13.20 -28.62
N GLN A 740 -0.73 -12.77 -29.50
CA GLN A 740 0.31 -11.81 -29.15
C GLN A 740 -0.26 -10.43 -28.79
N TRP A 741 -1.29 -9.98 -29.50
CA TRP A 741 -2.04 -8.76 -29.18
C TRP A 741 -2.84 -8.90 -27.89
N GLY A 742 -3.44 -10.06 -27.63
CA GLY A 742 -4.07 -10.37 -26.34
C GLY A 742 -3.10 -10.23 -25.16
N GLN A 743 -1.84 -10.67 -25.32
CA GLN A 743 -0.80 -10.48 -24.32
C GLN A 743 -0.35 -9.01 -24.18
N TRP A 744 -0.26 -8.25 -25.27
CA TRP A 744 0.07 -6.82 -25.17
C TRP A 744 -1.03 -6.02 -24.46
N LEU A 745 -2.30 -6.41 -24.68
CA LEU A 745 -3.46 -5.83 -24.01
C LEU A 745 -3.55 -6.24 -22.53
N ASP A 746 -3.21 -7.49 -22.18
CA ASP A 746 -3.05 -7.96 -20.79
C ASP A 746 -2.01 -7.12 -20.03
N HIS A 747 -0.84 -6.90 -20.64
CA HIS A 747 0.25 -6.13 -20.05
C HIS A 747 0.01 -4.59 -19.98
N ASP A 748 -0.95 -4.04 -20.73
CA ASP A 748 -1.37 -2.63 -20.62
C ASP A 748 -2.40 -2.44 -19.48
N LEU A 749 -3.24 -3.46 -19.25
CA LEU A 749 -4.31 -3.41 -18.26
C LEU A 749 -3.84 -3.79 -16.85
N ASP A 750 -3.03 -4.84 -16.67
CA ASP A 750 -2.60 -5.24 -15.33
C ASP A 750 -1.20 -5.87 -15.17
N HIS A 751 -0.69 -5.76 -13.94
CA HIS A 751 0.52 -6.46 -13.51
C HIS A 751 0.51 -6.73 -11.99
N ALA A 752 0.34 -8.00 -11.60
CA ALA A 752 0.32 -8.42 -10.21
C ALA A 752 1.75 -8.57 -9.61
N LEU A 753 2.13 -7.67 -8.70
CA LEU A 753 3.47 -7.63 -8.11
C LEU A 753 3.70 -8.77 -7.09
N PRO A 754 4.81 -9.53 -7.16
CA PRO A 754 5.14 -10.54 -6.14
C PRO A 754 5.46 -9.88 -4.78
N ALA A 755 5.18 -10.60 -3.69
CA ALA A 755 5.47 -10.16 -2.34
C ALA A 755 6.97 -9.94 -2.10
N VAL A 756 7.32 -8.85 -1.41
CA VAL A 756 8.68 -8.36 -1.16
C VAL A 756 9.23 -8.74 0.21
N SER A 757 8.52 -9.55 1.00
CA SER A 757 8.91 -9.88 2.38
C SER A 757 10.26 -10.58 2.56
N SER A 758 10.83 -11.21 1.53
CA SER A 758 12.22 -11.68 1.55
C SER A 758 13.20 -10.53 1.72
N GLU A 759 12.97 -9.42 1.01
CA GLU A 759 13.71 -8.15 1.14
C GLU A 759 13.27 -7.41 2.43
N SER A 760 11.97 -7.23 2.65
CA SER A 760 11.48 -6.32 3.69
C SER A 760 11.57 -6.84 5.14
N TRP A 761 11.71 -8.15 5.34
CA TRP A 761 11.59 -8.79 6.65
C TRP A 761 12.60 -9.93 6.90
N GLY A 762 13.51 -10.22 5.97
CA GLY A 762 14.30 -11.47 6.01
C GLY A 762 13.44 -12.73 5.83
N GLY A 763 12.37 -12.61 5.04
CA GLY A 763 11.42 -13.69 4.76
C GLY A 763 12.02 -14.89 4.02
N ILE A 764 11.30 -16.01 4.05
CA ILE A 764 11.78 -17.30 3.53
C ILE A 764 11.98 -17.25 2.02
N ASP A 765 13.11 -17.79 1.55
CA ASP A 765 13.39 -18.02 0.13
C ASP A 765 12.57 -19.22 -0.39
N CYS A 766 11.52 -18.93 -1.17
CA CYS A 766 10.58 -19.93 -1.68
C CYS A 766 11.19 -20.92 -2.70
N LYS A 767 12.46 -20.73 -3.10
CA LYS A 767 13.19 -21.73 -3.90
C LYS A 767 13.78 -22.85 -3.04
N LYS A 768 13.88 -22.63 -1.72
CA LYS A 768 14.50 -23.52 -0.72
C LYS A 768 13.49 -24.26 0.17
N THR A 769 12.22 -23.85 0.22
CA THR A 769 11.15 -24.53 0.95
C THR A 769 10.11 -25.13 0.01
N CYS A 770 9.45 -26.21 0.45
CA CYS A 770 8.22 -26.74 -0.17
C CYS A 770 7.01 -26.67 0.78
N ASP A 771 7.15 -25.94 1.89
CA ASP A 771 6.18 -25.87 2.97
C ASP A 771 5.52 -24.47 2.98
N ASN A 772 4.22 -24.43 3.22
CA ASN A 772 3.41 -23.20 3.10
C ASN A 772 3.72 -22.20 4.23
N ALA A 773 4.44 -21.12 3.89
CA ALA A 773 4.87 -20.10 4.85
C ALA A 773 5.16 -18.76 4.14
N ALA A 774 4.44 -17.68 4.50
CA ALA A 774 4.43 -16.42 3.74
C ALA A 774 5.84 -15.80 3.56
N PRO A 775 6.29 -15.52 2.31
CA PRO A 775 5.48 -15.33 1.09
C PRO A 775 5.30 -16.58 0.21
N CYS A 776 5.72 -17.75 0.68
CA CYS A 776 5.76 -18.98 -0.11
C CYS A 776 4.41 -19.72 -0.06
N PHE A 777 3.90 -20.08 -1.24
CA PHE A 777 2.74 -20.96 -1.40
C PHE A 777 3.02 -21.98 -2.53
N PRO A 778 4.06 -22.83 -2.36
CA PRO A 778 4.61 -23.68 -3.41
C PRO A 778 3.59 -24.68 -3.98
N MET A 779 3.70 -24.96 -5.29
CA MET A 779 2.84 -25.91 -5.98
C MET A 779 3.35 -27.33 -5.71
N GLN A 780 2.58 -28.11 -4.95
CA GLN A 780 2.96 -29.50 -4.62
C GLN A 780 2.96 -30.40 -5.86
N VAL A 781 3.97 -31.27 -5.95
CA VAL A 781 4.19 -32.21 -7.05
C VAL A 781 3.54 -33.55 -6.71
N PRO A 782 2.69 -34.14 -7.58
CA PRO A 782 2.06 -35.43 -7.33
C PRO A 782 3.09 -36.58 -7.38
N PRO A 783 2.88 -37.69 -6.63
CA PRO A 783 3.86 -38.79 -6.57
C PRO A 783 4.22 -39.43 -7.93
N ASN A 784 3.31 -39.34 -8.90
CA ASN A 784 3.46 -39.90 -10.25
C ASN A 784 3.71 -38.82 -11.32
N ASP A 785 4.28 -37.65 -10.96
CA ASP A 785 4.56 -36.57 -11.91
C ASP A 785 5.43 -37.07 -13.10
N PRO A 786 5.04 -36.81 -14.36
CA PRO A 786 5.76 -37.31 -15.52
C PRO A 786 7.19 -36.74 -15.64
N ARG A 787 7.43 -35.56 -15.06
CA ARG A 787 8.70 -34.80 -15.19
C ARG A 787 9.47 -34.71 -13.87
N ILE A 788 8.80 -34.44 -12.74
CA ILE A 788 9.45 -34.02 -11.49
C ILE A 788 9.51 -35.16 -10.48
N LYS A 789 10.56 -36.01 -10.57
CA LYS A 789 10.70 -37.19 -9.70
C LYS A 789 11.43 -36.94 -8.37
N ASN A 790 12.26 -35.89 -8.30
CA ASN A 790 13.24 -35.69 -7.20
C ASN A 790 12.98 -34.41 -6.37
N ARG A 791 11.78 -33.81 -6.40
CA ARG A 791 11.40 -32.66 -5.54
C ARG A 791 9.93 -32.76 -5.12
N ARG A 792 9.60 -32.24 -3.93
CA ARG A 792 8.22 -32.16 -3.41
C ARG A 792 7.36 -31.08 -4.10
N CYS A 793 7.97 -30.05 -4.69
CA CYS A 793 7.25 -28.88 -5.18
C CYS A 793 7.95 -28.15 -6.35
N ILE A 794 7.18 -27.27 -6.99
CA ILE A 794 7.64 -26.17 -7.85
C ILE A 794 7.53 -24.85 -7.04
N ASP A 795 8.51 -23.95 -7.15
CA ASP A 795 8.52 -22.68 -6.41
C ASP A 795 7.40 -21.71 -6.86
N PHE A 796 6.72 -21.12 -5.88
CA PHE A 796 5.65 -20.14 -6.12
C PHE A 796 5.63 -19.07 -5.01
N PHE A 797 5.59 -17.81 -5.44
CA PHE A 797 5.59 -16.62 -4.59
C PHE A 797 4.20 -15.99 -4.64
N ARG A 798 3.61 -15.71 -3.47
CA ARG A 798 2.35 -14.98 -3.34
C ARG A 798 2.47 -13.54 -3.87
N THR A 799 1.35 -12.98 -4.33
CA THR A 799 1.25 -11.58 -4.73
C THR A 799 1.27 -10.67 -3.50
N SER A 800 1.79 -9.45 -3.62
CA SER A 800 1.71 -8.44 -2.57
C SER A 800 0.29 -7.89 -2.43
N ALA A 801 -0.18 -7.69 -1.20
CA ALA A 801 -1.46 -7.01 -0.95
C ALA A 801 -1.43 -5.53 -1.40
N VAL A 802 -2.59 -4.87 -1.41
CA VAL A 802 -2.71 -3.42 -1.66
C VAL A 802 -3.68 -2.78 -0.67
N CYS A 803 -3.44 -1.52 -0.32
CA CYS A 803 -4.27 -0.72 0.58
C CYS A 803 -5.65 -0.43 -0.04
N ALA A 804 -6.74 -0.73 0.68
CA ALA A 804 -8.09 -0.73 0.10
C ALA A 804 -8.60 0.66 -0.37
N THR A 805 -9.33 0.66 -1.49
CA THR A 805 -10.03 1.79 -2.14
C THR A 805 -11.56 1.70 -1.95
N ARG A 806 -12.33 2.71 -2.39
CA ARG A 806 -13.80 2.80 -2.23
C ARG A 806 -14.57 2.58 -3.54
N PRO A 807 -15.82 2.08 -3.49
CA PRO A 807 -16.58 1.72 -4.68
C PRO A 807 -17.76 2.67 -5.03
N ASP A 808 -17.68 3.24 -6.23
CA ASP A 808 -18.82 3.53 -7.09
C ASP A 808 -18.45 3.10 -8.54
N VAL A 809 -18.69 3.88 -9.61
CA VAL A 809 -18.48 3.44 -11.02
C VAL A 809 -17.00 3.46 -11.43
N ASP A 810 -16.30 2.45 -10.96
CA ASP A 810 -14.84 2.33 -10.90
C ASP A 810 -14.26 1.55 -12.10
N ALA A 811 -13.54 2.26 -12.97
CA ALA A 811 -12.90 1.73 -14.18
C ALA A 811 -11.76 0.71 -13.94
N SER A 812 -11.35 0.48 -12.69
CA SER A 812 -10.21 -0.39 -12.36
C SER A 812 -10.38 -1.83 -12.85
N ILE A 813 -9.25 -2.52 -13.04
CA ILE A 813 -9.25 -3.93 -13.42
C ILE A 813 -9.77 -4.79 -12.27
N SER A 814 -10.69 -5.69 -12.60
CA SER A 814 -11.26 -6.66 -11.68
C SER A 814 -10.31 -7.84 -11.48
N ASN A 815 -10.25 -8.34 -10.25
CA ASN A 815 -9.30 -9.38 -9.87
C ASN A 815 -9.48 -10.64 -10.73
N VAL A 816 -10.73 -11.04 -11.03
CA VAL A 816 -11.03 -12.23 -11.85
C VAL A 816 -10.59 -12.10 -13.31
N PHE A 817 -10.59 -10.88 -13.87
CA PHE A 817 -10.12 -10.63 -15.23
C PHE A 817 -8.61 -10.87 -15.32
N ALA A 818 -7.86 -10.17 -14.48
CA ALA A 818 -6.39 -10.21 -14.36
C ALA A 818 -5.81 -11.59 -14.01
N THR A 819 -6.58 -12.41 -13.30
CA THR A 819 -6.11 -13.70 -12.76
C THR A 819 -6.64 -14.92 -13.48
N ALA A 820 -7.76 -14.80 -14.20
CA ALA A 820 -8.41 -15.92 -14.87
C ALA A 820 -8.88 -15.58 -16.29
N ALA A 821 -9.79 -14.62 -16.46
CA ALA A 821 -10.52 -14.50 -17.72
C ALA A 821 -9.63 -14.09 -18.91
N LEU A 822 -8.76 -13.08 -18.79
CA LEU A 822 -7.91 -12.67 -19.92
C LEU A 822 -6.80 -13.70 -20.23
N ARG A 823 -6.42 -14.50 -19.24
CA ARG A 823 -5.46 -15.61 -19.36
C ARG A 823 -5.96 -16.80 -20.18
N PHE A 824 -7.13 -16.70 -20.81
CA PHE A 824 -7.53 -17.63 -21.87
C PHE A 824 -6.53 -17.64 -23.03
N GLY A 825 -5.85 -16.51 -23.29
CA GLY A 825 -4.83 -16.38 -24.34
C GLY A 825 -3.71 -17.41 -24.26
N HIS A 826 -3.42 -17.97 -23.07
CA HIS A 826 -2.45 -19.06 -22.90
C HIS A 826 -2.80 -20.31 -23.72
N SER A 827 -4.09 -20.55 -24.01
CA SER A 827 -4.55 -21.68 -24.83
C SER A 827 -4.36 -21.49 -26.34
N LEU A 828 -4.04 -20.26 -26.78
CA LEU A 828 -3.82 -19.88 -28.18
C LEU A 828 -2.34 -19.89 -28.60
N ILE A 829 -1.43 -20.13 -27.65
CA ILE A 829 0.02 -20.13 -27.89
C ILE A 829 0.46 -21.46 -28.53
N GLN A 830 1.15 -21.38 -29.67
CA GLN A 830 1.80 -22.55 -30.30
C GLN A 830 3.09 -22.95 -29.55
N PRO A 831 3.56 -24.21 -29.62
CA PRO A 831 4.80 -24.65 -28.97
C PRO A 831 6.08 -24.02 -29.56
N LYS A 832 5.96 -23.35 -30.71
CA LYS A 832 7.01 -22.64 -31.42
C LYS A 832 6.44 -21.40 -32.09
N PHE A 833 7.26 -20.37 -32.27
CA PHE A 833 6.99 -19.28 -33.20
C PHE A 833 7.72 -19.54 -34.51
N GLU A 834 7.02 -19.50 -35.64
CA GLU A 834 7.69 -19.47 -36.94
C GLU A 834 8.46 -18.16 -37.14
N ARG A 835 9.52 -18.21 -37.93
CA ARG A 835 10.36 -17.05 -38.27
C ARG A 835 10.58 -17.01 -39.77
N LEU A 836 10.12 -15.93 -40.41
CA LEU A 836 9.95 -15.88 -41.86
C LEU A 836 10.75 -14.76 -42.54
N THR A 837 11.21 -15.05 -43.76
CA THR A 837 11.76 -14.10 -44.74
C THR A 837 10.68 -13.12 -45.24
N PRO A 838 11.05 -12.02 -45.93
CA PRO A 838 10.09 -11.17 -46.66
C PRO A 838 9.20 -11.95 -47.65
N GLU A 839 9.72 -13.04 -48.20
CA GLU A 839 9.04 -13.97 -49.10
C GLU A 839 8.13 -14.99 -48.37
N LEU A 840 7.98 -14.85 -47.05
CA LEU A 840 7.17 -15.72 -46.17
C LEU A 840 7.62 -17.19 -46.10
N THR A 841 8.92 -17.45 -46.36
CA THR A 841 9.57 -18.75 -46.18
C THR A 841 10.38 -18.79 -44.89
N SER A 842 10.62 -19.97 -44.30
CA SER A 842 11.39 -20.09 -43.05
C SER A 842 12.83 -19.59 -43.19
N ILE A 843 13.33 -18.85 -42.18
CA ILE A 843 14.75 -18.42 -42.12
C ILE A 843 15.68 -19.62 -41.82
N PRO A 844 17.00 -19.56 -42.15
CA PRO A 844 17.95 -20.65 -41.93
C PRO A 844 18.04 -21.16 -40.49
N GLU A 845 17.79 -20.28 -39.51
CA GLU A 845 17.79 -20.57 -38.07
C GLU A 845 16.52 -21.32 -37.61
N GLY A 846 15.54 -21.51 -38.51
CA GLY A 846 14.29 -22.23 -38.25
C GLY A 846 13.35 -21.56 -37.24
N PRO A 847 12.27 -22.25 -36.82
CA PRO A 847 11.34 -21.74 -35.82
C PRO A 847 11.95 -21.64 -34.43
N LEU A 848 11.43 -20.70 -33.63
CA LEU A 848 11.83 -20.46 -32.25
C LEU A 848 10.91 -21.21 -31.28
N HIS A 849 11.38 -22.34 -30.73
CA HIS A 849 10.65 -23.10 -29.70
C HIS A 849 10.50 -22.31 -28.39
N LEU A 850 9.34 -22.42 -27.73
CA LEU A 850 9.02 -21.66 -26.51
C LEU A 850 10.03 -21.86 -25.37
N ARG A 851 10.49 -23.11 -25.14
CA ARG A 851 11.56 -23.44 -24.16
C ARG A 851 12.85 -22.64 -24.34
N ASP A 852 13.09 -22.09 -25.53
CA ASP A 852 14.29 -21.35 -25.94
C ASP A 852 14.01 -19.90 -26.39
N ALA A 853 12.75 -19.46 -26.33
CA ALA A 853 12.30 -18.12 -26.71
C ALA A 853 12.63 -17.03 -25.68
N PHE A 854 12.80 -17.39 -24.41
CA PHE A 854 13.14 -16.47 -23.32
C PHE A 854 14.62 -16.05 -23.30
N ALA A 855 15.16 -15.75 -24.48
CA ALA A 855 16.57 -15.54 -24.77
C ALA A 855 16.77 -14.25 -25.62
N PRO A 856 16.76 -13.05 -25.00
CA PRO A 856 16.69 -11.78 -25.74
C PRO A 856 17.84 -11.49 -26.71
N TRP A 857 18.99 -12.17 -26.57
CA TRP A 857 20.08 -12.08 -27.54
C TRP A 857 19.67 -12.56 -28.94
N ARG A 858 18.72 -13.50 -29.06
CA ARG A 858 18.20 -13.96 -30.36
C ARG A 858 17.59 -12.84 -31.19
N LEU A 859 16.94 -11.85 -30.58
CA LEU A 859 16.38 -10.71 -31.31
C LEU A 859 17.48 -9.76 -31.85
N VAL A 860 18.68 -9.79 -31.26
CA VAL A 860 19.83 -8.99 -31.71
C VAL A 860 20.65 -9.75 -32.75
N ASP A 861 20.88 -11.04 -32.51
CA ASP A 861 21.83 -11.86 -33.27
C ASP A 861 21.16 -12.67 -34.42
N GLU A 862 19.86 -12.95 -34.33
CA GLU A 862 19.11 -13.84 -35.26
C GLU A 862 18.04 -13.07 -36.09
N GLY A 863 18.38 -11.86 -36.54
CA GLY A 863 17.64 -11.16 -37.61
C GLY A 863 16.57 -10.14 -37.20
N GLY A 864 16.57 -9.66 -35.95
CA GLY A 864 15.63 -8.62 -35.49
C GLY A 864 14.26 -9.15 -35.05
N THR A 865 13.30 -8.25 -34.93
CA THR A 865 11.88 -8.57 -34.65
C THR A 865 11.11 -8.98 -35.91
N ASP A 866 11.49 -8.43 -37.06
CA ASP A 866 10.86 -8.62 -38.36
C ASP A 866 10.50 -10.09 -38.72
N PRO A 867 11.43 -11.07 -38.61
CA PRO A 867 11.11 -12.46 -38.95
C PRO A 867 10.06 -13.09 -38.04
N LEU A 868 10.08 -12.71 -36.75
CA LEU A 868 9.11 -13.17 -35.75
C LEU A 868 7.74 -12.53 -35.97
N LEU A 869 7.70 -11.23 -36.29
CA LEU A 869 6.46 -10.52 -36.61
C LEU A 869 5.79 -11.08 -37.87
N ARG A 870 6.55 -11.36 -38.93
CA ARG A 870 6.04 -12.07 -40.12
C ARG A 870 5.46 -13.44 -39.76
N GLY A 871 6.16 -14.21 -38.93
CA GLY A 871 5.63 -15.47 -38.39
C GLY A 871 4.29 -15.28 -37.66
N MET A 872 4.20 -14.26 -36.80
CA MET A 872 3.00 -13.99 -36.02
C MET A 872 1.76 -13.62 -36.86
N PHE A 873 1.92 -12.83 -37.93
CA PHE A 873 0.79 -12.49 -38.80
C PHE A 873 0.55 -13.48 -39.95
N ALA A 874 1.54 -14.28 -40.37
CA ALA A 874 1.37 -15.21 -41.49
C ALA A 874 1.02 -16.66 -41.09
N THR A 875 1.09 -17.01 -39.79
CA THR A 875 0.87 -18.39 -39.31
C THR A 875 -0.27 -18.48 -38.29
N PRO A 876 -0.98 -19.63 -38.22
CA PRO A 876 -2.15 -19.79 -37.37
C PRO A 876 -1.81 -19.80 -35.86
N ALA A 877 -2.74 -19.26 -35.06
CA ALA A 877 -2.73 -19.49 -33.62
C ALA A 877 -2.99 -20.97 -33.30
N LYS A 878 -2.73 -21.38 -32.06
CA LYS A 878 -3.22 -22.68 -31.57
C LYS A 878 -4.74 -22.60 -31.36
N LEU A 879 -5.48 -23.60 -31.80
CA LEU A 879 -6.91 -23.72 -31.52
C LEU A 879 -7.13 -24.13 -30.04
N LYS A 880 -8.03 -23.44 -29.33
CA LYS A 880 -8.47 -23.82 -27.98
C LYS A 880 -9.60 -24.84 -28.08
N LYS A 881 -9.42 -26.03 -27.49
CA LYS A 881 -10.47 -27.03 -27.26
C LYS A 881 -10.41 -27.53 -25.83
N PRO A 882 -11.54 -27.96 -25.21
CA PRO A 882 -11.52 -28.49 -23.83
C PRO A 882 -10.62 -29.70 -23.60
N THR A 883 -10.30 -30.46 -24.65
CA THR A 883 -9.39 -31.62 -24.63
C THR A 883 -7.93 -31.28 -24.99
N GLU A 884 -7.64 -30.04 -25.38
CA GLU A 884 -6.38 -29.63 -26.02
C GLU A 884 -6.05 -28.19 -25.59
N ASN A 885 -5.87 -27.96 -24.28
CA ASN A 885 -5.84 -26.62 -23.71
C ASN A 885 -4.48 -25.92 -23.87
N LEU A 886 -3.46 -26.29 -23.08
CA LEU A 886 -2.12 -25.66 -23.10
C LEU A 886 -1.06 -26.66 -23.54
N ASN A 887 -0.18 -26.24 -24.45
CA ASN A 887 0.88 -27.10 -24.99
C ASN A 887 1.99 -27.38 -23.95
N SER A 888 2.69 -28.51 -24.12
CA SER A 888 3.69 -29.01 -23.16
C SER A 888 4.91 -28.12 -22.95
N GLU A 889 5.21 -27.15 -23.82
CA GLU A 889 6.27 -26.17 -23.53
C GLU A 889 5.88 -25.25 -22.35
N LEU A 890 4.59 -24.95 -22.19
CA LEU A 890 4.07 -24.04 -21.16
C LEU A 890 3.84 -24.74 -19.82
N THR A 891 3.49 -26.02 -19.82
CA THR A 891 3.25 -26.83 -18.61
C THR A 891 4.51 -27.57 -18.15
N GLU A 892 5.45 -27.89 -19.05
CA GLU A 892 6.64 -28.69 -18.73
C GLU A 892 7.99 -27.95 -18.87
N GLN A 893 8.07 -26.89 -19.69
CA GLN A 893 9.36 -26.24 -20.06
C GLN A 893 9.43 -24.72 -19.77
N LEU A 894 8.42 -24.13 -19.13
CA LEU A 894 8.34 -22.68 -18.95
C LEU A 894 9.56 -22.14 -18.17
N PHE A 895 10.21 -21.12 -18.72
CA PHE A 895 11.43 -20.50 -18.17
C PHE A 895 12.57 -21.49 -17.80
N ARG A 896 12.68 -22.64 -18.50
CA ARG A 896 13.76 -23.65 -18.37
C ARG A 896 15.17 -23.06 -18.23
N ILE A 897 15.46 -21.96 -18.94
CA ILE A 897 16.78 -21.31 -18.97
C ILE A 897 17.06 -20.46 -17.71
N ALA A 898 16.02 -20.10 -16.94
CA ALA A 898 16.11 -19.17 -15.81
C ALA A 898 15.77 -19.77 -14.43
N HIS A 899 15.14 -20.94 -14.37
CA HIS A 899 14.75 -21.62 -13.13
C HIS A 899 15.42 -22.99 -12.98
N ALA A 900 15.73 -23.39 -11.74
CA ALA A 900 16.33 -24.69 -11.44
C ALA A 900 15.37 -25.89 -11.67
N VAL A 901 14.07 -25.61 -11.75
CA VAL A 901 13.04 -26.51 -12.28
C VAL A 901 12.16 -25.65 -13.18
N ALA A 902 11.90 -26.11 -14.41
CA ALA A 902 10.99 -25.40 -15.31
C ALA A 902 9.58 -25.28 -14.68
N LEU A 903 8.95 -24.12 -14.86
CA LEU A 903 7.65 -23.84 -14.27
C LEU A 903 6.52 -24.50 -15.10
N ASP A 904 5.29 -24.38 -14.58
CA ASP A 904 4.06 -24.89 -15.21
C ASP A 904 3.03 -23.76 -15.22
N LEU A 905 2.70 -23.22 -16.39
CA LEU A 905 1.83 -22.05 -16.54
C LEU A 905 0.37 -22.34 -16.12
N ALA A 906 -0.12 -23.56 -16.34
CA ALA A 906 -1.46 -23.97 -15.95
C ALA A 906 -1.56 -24.09 -14.42
N ALA A 907 -0.59 -24.78 -13.80
CA ALA A 907 -0.52 -24.88 -12.35
C ALA A 907 -0.34 -23.48 -11.71
N MET A 908 0.47 -22.61 -12.30
CA MET A 908 0.64 -21.22 -11.83
C MET A 908 -0.65 -20.41 -11.90
N ASN A 909 -1.47 -20.56 -12.94
CA ASN A 909 -2.77 -19.87 -13.01
C ASN A 909 -3.73 -20.36 -11.92
N ILE A 910 -3.82 -21.68 -11.71
CA ILE A 910 -4.64 -22.27 -10.62
C ILE A 910 -4.17 -21.77 -9.25
N GLN A 911 -2.86 -21.86 -8.98
CA GLN A 911 -2.27 -21.42 -7.72
C GLN A 911 -2.41 -19.91 -7.49
N ARG A 912 -2.31 -19.09 -8.55
CA ARG A 912 -2.54 -17.64 -8.50
C ARG A 912 -3.99 -17.28 -8.23
N GLY A 913 -4.95 -18.04 -8.78
CA GLY A 913 -6.36 -17.84 -8.48
C GLY A 913 -6.71 -18.12 -7.00
N ARG A 914 -6.11 -19.16 -6.44
CA ARG A 914 -6.20 -19.49 -5.01
C ARG A 914 -5.52 -18.43 -4.13
N ASP A 915 -4.32 -17.98 -4.52
CA ASP A 915 -3.56 -16.90 -3.87
C ASP A 915 -4.35 -15.58 -3.79
N HIS A 916 -5.01 -15.21 -4.89
CA HIS A 916 -5.83 -14.02 -5.00
C HIS A 916 -7.24 -14.17 -4.39
N ALA A 917 -7.59 -15.34 -3.87
CA ALA A 917 -8.91 -15.67 -3.30
C ALA A 917 -10.07 -15.31 -4.22
N ILE A 918 -9.99 -15.78 -5.47
CA ILE A 918 -11.14 -15.73 -6.38
C ILE A 918 -12.18 -16.78 -5.92
N PRO A 919 -13.49 -16.47 -5.90
CA PRO A 919 -14.55 -17.47 -5.77
C PRO A 919 -14.49 -18.56 -6.83
N PHE A 920 -15.19 -19.67 -6.58
CA PHE A 920 -15.15 -20.85 -7.44
C PHE A 920 -15.99 -20.66 -8.71
N TYR A 921 -15.81 -21.55 -9.68
CA TYR A 921 -16.43 -21.49 -11.00
C TYR A 921 -17.95 -21.24 -10.97
N LEU A 922 -18.68 -21.92 -10.07
CA LEU A 922 -20.13 -21.78 -9.99
C LEU A 922 -20.60 -20.44 -9.40
N ASP A 923 -19.79 -19.79 -8.55
CA ASP A 923 -20.08 -18.45 -8.04
C ASP A 923 -20.08 -17.41 -9.17
N TRP A 924 -19.15 -17.57 -10.12
CA TRP A 924 -19.05 -16.71 -11.30
C TRP A 924 -20.06 -17.05 -12.39
N ARG A 925 -20.46 -18.32 -12.55
CA ARG A 925 -21.65 -18.69 -13.35
C ARG A 925 -22.91 -17.99 -12.83
N ALA A 926 -23.12 -17.99 -11.51
CA ALA A 926 -24.26 -17.30 -10.90
C ALA A 926 -24.19 -15.77 -11.11
N TYR A 927 -23.01 -15.16 -10.98
CA TYR A 927 -22.79 -13.74 -11.31
C TYR A 927 -23.14 -13.41 -12.77
N CYS A 928 -22.77 -14.29 -13.71
CA CYS A 928 -23.09 -14.17 -15.13
C CYS A 928 -24.51 -14.67 -15.52
N ASN A 929 -25.39 -14.91 -14.54
CA ASN A 929 -26.77 -15.39 -14.74
C ASN A 929 -26.87 -16.67 -15.61
N MET A 930 -25.88 -17.56 -15.49
CA MET A 930 -25.84 -18.85 -16.19
C MET A 930 -26.66 -19.91 -15.45
N SER A 931 -26.90 -21.06 -16.10
CA SER A 931 -27.65 -22.18 -15.52
C SER A 931 -27.04 -22.69 -14.21
N ARG A 932 -27.92 -23.05 -13.26
CA ARG A 932 -27.58 -23.72 -12.00
C ARG A 932 -27.06 -25.14 -12.28
N VAL A 933 -26.06 -25.53 -11.50
CA VAL A 933 -25.31 -26.79 -11.62
C VAL A 933 -25.27 -27.45 -10.24
N GLU A 934 -25.63 -28.72 -10.17
CA GLU A 934 -25.58 -29.55 -8.96
C GLU A 934 -24.70 -30.79 -9.17
N THR A 935 -24.64 -31.29 -10.40
CA THR A 935 -23.78 -32.40 -10.84
C THR A 935 -22.77 -31.93 -11.90
N PHE A 936 -21.73 -32.72 -12.15
CA PHE A 936 -20.84 -32.45 -13.28
C PHE A 936 -21.51 -32.67 -14.64
N ASP A 937 -22.67 -33.34 -14.72
CA ASP A 937 -23.35 -33.61 -16.00
C ASP A 937 -24.24 -32.45 -16.44
N ASP A 938 -24.70 -31.61 -15.51
CA ASP A 938 -25.43 -30.37 -15.83
C ASP A 938 -24.57 -29.39 -16.64
N LEU A 939 -23.23 -29.51 -16.54
CA LEU A 939 -22.26 -28.77 -17.34
C LEU A 939 -22.18 -29.22 -18.80
N ALA A 940 -22.96 -30.22 -19.24
CA ALA A 940 -22.93 -30.70 -20.63
C ALA A 940 -23.29 -29.62 -21.69
N GLY A 941 -23.96 -28.53 -21.28
CA GLY A 941 -24.29 -27.40 -22.16
C GLY A 941 -23.10 -26.49 -22.51
N GLU A 942 -22.12 -26.35 -21.61
CA GLU A 942 -20.92 -25.52 -21.83
C GLU A 942 -19.61 -26.34 -21.87
N ILE A 943 -19.61 -27.58 -21.39
CA ILE A 943 -18.49 -28.53 -21.45
C ILE A 943 -19.03 -29.84 -22.05
N SER A 944 -19.17 -29.88 -23.38
CA SER A 944 -19.78 -31.01 -24.10
C SER A 944 -19.08 -32.34 -23.81
N SER A 945 -17.74 -32.34 -23.79
CA SER A 945 -16.91 -33.53 -23.59
C SER A 945 -17.15 -34.23 -22.25
N ALA A 946 -17.76 -35.42 -22.30
CA ALA A 946 -17.99 -36.27 -21.14
C ALA A 946 -16.67 -36.73 -20.47
N GLU A 947 -15.58 -36.88 -21.23
CA GLU A 947 -14.27 -37.24 -20.70
C GLU A 947 -13.69 -36.11 -19.83
N VAL A 948 -13.85 -34.85 -20.27
CA VAL A 948 -13.43 -33.66 -19.50
C VAL A 948 -14.27 -33.53 -18.23
N ARG A 949 -15.58 -33.76 -18.32
CA ARG A 949 -16.48 -33.78 -17.15
C ARG A 949 -16.16 -34.91 -16.16
N GLU A 950 -15.76 -36.09 -16.62
CA GLU A 950 -15.31 -37.18 -15.74
C GLU A 950 -13.95 -36.90 -15.09
N LYS A 951 -12.99 -36.31 -15.83
CA LYS A 951 -11.71 -35.85 -15.24
C LYS A 951 -11.94 -34.77 -14.17
N LEU A 952 -12.84 -33.82 -14.42
CA LEU A 952 -13.28 -32.83 -13.42
C LEU A 952 -13.91 -33.50 -12.19
N ARG A 953 -14.82 -34.47 -12.39
CA ARG A 953 -15.45 -35.28 -11.34
C ARG A 953 -14.41 -35.97 -10.46
N ARG A 954 -13.41 -36.64 -11.07
CA ARG A 954 -12.30 -37.29 -10.37
C ARG A 954 -11.41 -36.33 -9.59
N LEU A 955 -11.10 -35.17 -10.15
CA LEU A 955 -10.13 -34.22 -9.57
C LEU A 955 -10.73 -33.32 -8.47
N TYR A 956 -11.98 -32.88 -8.62
CA TYR A 956 -12.60 -31.89 -7.73
C TYR A 956 -13.69 -32.47 -6.81
N GLY A 957 -14.22 -33.66 -7.12
CA GLY A 957 -15.25 -34.38 -6.36
C GLY A 957 -16.65 -33.77 -6.37
N ASP A 958 -16.74 -32.44 -6.39
CA ASP A 958 -17.97 -31.64 -6.40
C ASP A 958 -17.82 -30.47 -7.39
N PRO A 959 -18.82 -30.14 -8.23
CA PRO A 959 -18.68 -29.09 -9.24
C PRO A 959 -18.51 -27.69 -8.62
N ARG A 960 -18.94 -27.47 -7.36
CA ARG A 960 -18.66 -26.23 -6.61
C ARG A 960 -17.18 -26.05 -6.30
N ASN A 961 -16.36 -27.10 -6.37
CA ASN A 961 -14.95 -27.00 -6.05
C ASN A 961 -14.04 -26.47 -7.16
N ILE A 962 -14.53 -26.39 -8.40
CA ILE A 962 -13.72 -26.06 -9.59
C ILE A 962 -13.13 -24.64 -9.48
N ASP A 963 -11.82 -24.51 -9.65
CA ASP A 963 -11.14 -23.20 -9.72
C ASP A 963 -11.62 -22.46 -10.99
N VAL A 964 -11.99 -21.18 -10.88
CA VAL A 964 -12.67 -20.44 -11.98
C VAL A 964 -11.90 -20.44 -13.31
N TRP A 965 -10.56 -20.40 -13.28
CA TRP A 965 -9.76 -20.50 -14.51
C TRP A 965 -9.89 -21.86 -15.19
N VAL A 966 -9.97 -22.95 -14.41
CA VAL A 966 -10.13 -24.32 -14.92
C VAL A 966 -11.53 -24.52 -15.49
N GLY A 967 -12.56 -23.98 -14.84
CA GLY A 967 -13.92 -24.00 -15.39
C GLY A 967 -14.00 -23.26 -16.74
N GLY A 968 -13.66 -21.96 -16.76
CA GLY A 968 -13.78 -21.14 -17.96
C GLY A 968 -12.83 -21.49 -19.12
N ILE A 969 -11.66 -22.10 -18.85
CA ILE A 969 -10.80 -22.61 -19.93
C ILE A 969 -11.33 -23.91 -20.54
N LEU A 970 -12.09 -24.71 -19.79
CA LEU A 970 -12.68 -25.98 -20.27
C LEU A 970 -14.05 -25.81 -20.93
N GLU A 971 -14.65 -24.63 -20.89
CA GLU A 971 -15.85 -24.34 -21.67
C GLU A 971 -15.57 -24.38 -23.19
N ASP A 972 -16.49 -24.95 -23.95
CA ASP A 972 -16.48 -24.95 -25.42
C ASP A 972 -16.50 -23.52 -25.98
N GLN A 973 -15.87 -23.30 -27.13
CA GLN A 973 -15.86 -21.99 -27.79
C GLN A 973 -17.25 -21.65 -28.34
N LEU A 974 -17.70 -20.41 -28.14
CA LEU A 974 -18.90 -19.91 -28.79
C LEU A 974 -18.63 -19.62 -30.28
N PRO A 975 -19.63 -19.74 -31.19
CA PRO A 975 -19.41 -19.61 -32.63
C PRO A 975 -18.81 -18.26 -33.08
N ASP A 976 -18.95 -17.21 -32.28
CA ASP A 976 -18.47 -15.86 -32.52
C ASP A 976 -17.29 -15.44 -31.62
N ALA A 977 -16.77 -16.33 -30.76
CA ALA A 977 -15.74 -15.99 -29.78
C ALA A 977 -14.79 -17.15 -29.46
N LYS A 978 -13.50 -16.87 -29.32
CA LYS A 978 -12.48 -17.89 -28.98
C LYS A 978 -12.51 -18.34 -27.50
N VAL A 979 -13.61 -18.08 -26.78
CA VAL A 979 -13.88 -18.36 -25.37
C VAL A 979 -15.29 -18.93 -25.17
N GLY A 980 -15.50 -19.59 -24.03
CA GLY A 980 -16.83 -20.00 -23.57
C GLY A 980 -17.65 -18.88 -22.93
N PRO A 981 -18.93 -19.14 -22.60
CA PRO A 981 -19.88 -18.14 -22.11
C PRO A 981 -19.44 -17.42 -20.82
N LEU A 982 -18.79 -18.09 -19.87
CA LEU A 982 -18.35 -17.44 -18.63
C LEU A 982 -17.25 -16.41 -18.92
N PHE A 983 -16.25 -16.78 -19.70
CA PHE A 983 -15.18 -15.85 -20.07
C PHE A 983 -15.68 -14.76 -21.02
N LYS A 984 -16.64 -15.04 -21.92
CA LYS A 984 -17.29 -14.00 -22.74
C LYS A 984 -17.99 -12.95 -21.86
N CYS A 985 -18.73 -13.39 -20.83
CA CYS A 985 -19.33 -12.50 -19.82
C CYS A 985 -18.26 -11.65 -19.11
N LEU A 986 -17.25 -12.28 -18.49
CA LEU A 986 -16.26 -11.58 -17.66
C LEU A 986 -15.33 -10.65 -18.46
N LEU A 987 -15.01 -10.99 -19.71
CA LEU A 987 -14.25 -10.11 -20.60
C LEU A 987 -15.09 -8.90 -21.03
N ALA A 988 -16.36 -9.12 -21.42
CA ALA A 988 -17.25 -8.03 -21.80
C ALA A 988 -17.51 -7.06 -20.63
N GLU A 989 -17.70 -7.58 -19.41
CA GLU A 989 -17.87 -6.81 -18.17
C GLU A 989 -16.71 -5.83 -17.95
N GLN A 990 -15.47 -6.33 -18.07
CA GLN A 990 -14.30 -5.50 -17.89
C GLN A 990 -14.07 -4.50 -19.03
N PHE A 991 -14.12 -4.95 -20.30
CA PHE A 991 -13.85 -4.10 -21.46
C PHE A 991 -14.91 -3.03 -21.67
N GLN A 992 -16.18 -3.32 -21.35
CA GLN A 992 -17.20 -2.29 -21.33
C GLN A 992 -16.89 -1.26 -20.24
N ARG A 993 -16.55 -1.69 -19.01
CA ARG A 993 -16.29 -0.76 -17.91
C ARG A 993 -15.03 0.09 -18.10
N THR A 994 -13.97 -0.44 -18.70
CA THR A 994 -12.78 0.37 -19.02
C THR A 994 -13.03 1.35 -20.16
N ARG A 995 -13.87 1.00 -21.15
CA ARG A 995 -14.32 1.94 -22.18
C ARG A 995 -15.22 3.04 -21.60
N ASP A 996 -16.30 2.65 -20.94
CA ASP A 996 -17.36 3.56 -20.48
C ASP A 996 -16.92 4.42 -19.29
N GLY A 997 -15.94 3.94 -18.50
CA GLY A 997 -15.34 4.65 -17.36
C GLY A 997 -14.09 5.47 -17.69
N ASP A 998 -13.58 5.44 -18.93
CA ASP A 998 -12.42 6.22 -19.36
C ASP A 998 -12.84 7.55 -20.00
N ARG A 999 -12.62 8.65 -19.27
CA ARG A 999 -12.90 10.02 -19.76
C ARG A 999 -12.13 10.35 -21.04
N PHE A 1000 -10.97 9.74 -21.26
CA PHE A 1000 -10.12 9.92 -22.43
C PHE A 1000 -10.30 8.83 -23.50
N TRP A 1001 -11.35 8.00 -23.43
CA TRP A 1001 -11.70 7.09 -24.53
C TRP A 1001 -11.76 7.87 -25.84
N TYR A 1002 -11.13 7.34 -26.90
CA TYR A 1002 -10.77 8.17 -28.05
C TYR A 1002 -11.97 8.75 -28.79
N GLU A 1003 -13.15 8.11 -28.73
CA GLU A 1003 -14.39 8.59 -29.36
C GLU A 1003 -15.21 9.54 -28.47
N ASN A 1004 -14.76 9.84 -27.25
CA ASN A 1004 -15.49 10.75 -26.35
C ASN A 1004 -15.50 12.18 -26.90
N PRO A 1005 -16.64 12.90 -26.80
CA PRO A 1005 -16.73 14.30 -27.23
C PRO A 1005 -15.66 15.18 -26.57
N GLY A 1006 -14.85 15.84 -27.40
CA GLY A 1006 -13.78 16.75 -26.96
C GLY A 1006 -12.39 16.13 -26.81
N VAL A 1007 -12.23 14.80 -26.97
CA VAL A 1007 -10.90 14.16 -26.98
C VAL A 1007 -10.21 14.36 -28.35
N PHE A 1008 -10.96 14.16 -29.44
CA PHE A 1008 -10.54 14.47 -30.81
C PHE A 1008 -11.68 15.15 -31.58
N SER A 1009 -11.34 15.92 -32.62
CA SER A 1009 -12.33 16.47 -33.57
C SER A 1009 -12.84 15.40 -34.54
N THR A 1010 -14.00 15.63 -35.16
CA THR A 1010 -14.61 14.68 -36.12
C THR A 1010 -13.67 14.28 -37.24
N GLY A 1011 -12.96 15.25 -37.84
CA GLY A 1011 -11.97 14.98 -38.89
C GLY A 1011 -10.77 14.17 -38.37
N GLN A 1012 -10.29 14.45 -37.16
CA GLN A 1012 -9.23 13.63 -36.54
C GLN A 1012 -9.70 12.19 -36.30
N LEU A 1013 -10.95 11.98 -35.84
CA LEU A 1013 -11.54 10.65 -35.69
C LEU A 1013 -11.66 9.88 -37.02
N GLU A 1014 -12.00 10.56 -38.11
CA GLU A 1014 -12.02 9.98 -39.47
C GLU A 1014 -10.62 9.53 -39.94
N GLN A 1015 -9.54 10.18 -39.50
CA GLN A 1015 -8.18 9.72 -39.78
C GLN A 1015 -7.74 8.60 -38.82
N ILE A 1016 -8.06 8.70 -37.51
CA ILE A 1016 -7.79 7.64 -36.52
C ILE A 1016 -8.44 6.31 -36.95
N ARG A 1017 -9.67 6.34 -37.46
CA ARG A 1017 -10.40 5.14 -37.94
C ARG A 1017 -9.79 4.47 -39.19
N LYS A 1018 -8.73 5.04 -39.79
CA LYS A 1018 -7.91 4.37 -40.82
C LYS A 1018 -6.78 3.51 -40.24
N SER A 1019 -6.49 3.65 -38.94
CA SER A 1019 -5.43 2.92 -38.26
C SER A 1019 -5.67 1.42 -38.30
N SER A 1020 -4.61 0.66 -38.52
CA SER A 1020 -4.62 -0.80 -38.40
C SER A 1020 -3.26 -1.28 -37.90
N LEU A 1021 -3.23 -2.43 -37.21
CA LEU A 1021 -1.95 -3.04 -36.83
C LEU A 1021 -1.11 -3.40 -38.07
N ALA A 1022 -1.75 -3.70 -39.20
CA ALA A 1022 -1.10 -3.85 -40.50
C ALA A 1022 -0.32 -2.58 -40.92
N ARG A 1023 -0.95 -1.40 -40.81
CA ARG A 1023 -0.30 -0.10 -41.09
C ARG A 1023 0.89 0.14 -40.17
N VAL A 1024 0.71 -0.06 -38.87
CA VAL A 1024 1.78 0.11 -37.85
C VAL A 1024 2.98 -0.79 -38.17
N LEU A 1025 2.76 -2.05 -38.53
CA LEU A 1025 3.82 -2.98 -38.92
C LEU A 1025 4.50 -2.59 -40.24
N CYS A 1026 3.76 -2.10 -41.24
CA CYS A 1026 4.31 -1.55 -42.48
C CYS A 1026 5.13 -0.26 -42.29
N ASP A 1027 4.83 0.56 -41.27
CA ASP A 1027 5.53 1.83 -41.00
C ASP A 1027 6.78 1.66 -40.12
N ASN A 1028 6.89 0.55 -39.37
CA ASN A 1028 7.93 0.35 -38.35
C ASN A 1028 8.77 -0.93 -38.52
N GLY A 1029 8.45 -1.81 -39.49
CA GLY A 1029 9.24 -2.99 -39.81
C GLY A 1029 10.27 -2.72 -40.91
N ASP A 1030 11.55 -3.00 -40.65
CA ASP A 1030 12.68 -2.69 -41.56
C ASP A 1030 12.52 -3.29 -42.95
N ASN A 1031 11.85 -4.45 -43.06
CA ASN A 1031 11.61 -5.15 -44.32
C ASN A 1031 10.22 -5.83 -44.34
N ILE A 1032 9.20 -5.19 -43.77
CA ILE A 1032 7.79 -5.57 -43.91
C ILE A 1032 7.21 -4.81 -45.10
N THR A 1033 7.19 -5.45 -46.28
CA THR A 1033 6.73 -4.83 -47.54
C THR A 1033 5.39 -5.34 -48.06
N ARG A 1034 4.93 -6.49 -47.53
CA ARG A 1034 3.62 -7.09 -47.80
C ARG A 1034 2.97 -7.56 -46.50
N ILE A 1035 1.66 -7.38 -46.39
CA ILE A 1035 0.87 -7.74 -45.20
C ILE A 1035 -0.61 -7.90 -45.56
N GLN A 1036 -1.37 -8.63 -44.73
CA GLN A 1036 -2.84 -8.66 -44.83
C GLN A 1036 -3.45 -7.35 -44.31
N ARG A 1037 -4.67 -7.01 -44.72
CA ARG A 1037 -5.41 -5.85 -44.20
C ARG A 1037 -5.76 -6.00 -42.72
N ASN A 1038 -6.19 -7.20 -42.33
CA ASN A 1038 -6.42 -7.58 -40.94
C ASN A 1038 -5.45 -8.72 -40.56
N VAL A 1039 -4.36 -8.34 -39.90
CA VAL A 1039 -3.31 -9.27 -39.43
C VAL A 1039 -3.79 -10.27 -38.37
N PHE A 1040 -5.02 -10.15 -37.85
CA PHE A 1040 -5.62 -11.10 -36.92
C PHE A 1040 -6.27 -12.30 -37.62
N LEU A 1041 -6.60 -12.18 -38.91
CA LEU A 1041 -7.18 -13.23 -39.74
C LEU A 1041 -6.15 -13.79 -40.70
N LEU A 1042 -6.26 -15.07 -41.03
CA LEU A 1042 -5.38 -15.73 -41.99
C LEU A 1042 -5.56 -15.14 -43.41
N PRO A 1043 -4.54 -15.26 -44.28
CA PRO A 1043 -4.69 -14.93 -45.70
C PRO A 1043 -5.74 -15.86 -46.35
N GLY A 1044 -6.47 -15.37 -47.34
CA GLY A 1044 -7.56 -16.11 -47.99
C GLY A 1044 -8.90 -16.16 -47.23
N GLU A 1045 -8.97 -15.77 -45.95
CA GLU A 1045 -10.26 -15.55 -45.27
C GLU A 1045 -10.87 -14.20 -45.71
N GLY A 1046 -11.69 -14.23 -46.77
CA GLY A 1046 -12.29 -13.03 -47.36
C GLY A 1046 -11.29 -12.22 -48.20
N ASP A 1047 -11.49 -10.90 -48.32
CA ASP A 1047 -10.52 -9.98 -48.97
C ASP A 1047 -9.37 -9.62 -48.01
N ASN A 1048 -8.66 -10.64 -47.52
CA ASN A 1048 -7.58 -10.51 -46.54
C ASN A 1048 -6.22 -11.03 -47.04
N ASP A 1049 -6.03 -11.10 -48.36
CA ASP A 1049 -4.75 -11.53 -48.94
C ASP A 1049 -3.60 -10.54 -48.68
N PHE A 1050 -2.36 -11.04 -48.81
CA PHE A 1050 -1.15 -10.23 -48.71
C PHE A 1050 -1.06 -9.16 -49.80
N ARG A 1051 -1.33 -7.91 -49.42
CA ARG A 1051 -1.24 -6.72 -50.29
C ARG A 1051 0.10 -6.01 -50.09
N SER A 1052 0.44 -5.07 -50.97
CA SER A 1052 1.57 -4.17 -50.75
C SER A 1052 1.31 -3.25 -49.56
N CYS A 1053 2.35 -2.92 -48.79
CA CYS A 1053 2.25 -1.86 -47.78
C CYS A 1053 1.86 -0.49 -48.37
N ASP A 1054 2.04 -0.23 -49.67
CA ASP A 1054 1.51 0.98 -50.35
C ASP A 1054 -0.04 0.95 -50.48
N GLU A 1055 -0.70 -0.21 -50.34
CA GLU A 1055 -2.18 -0.35 -50.39
C GLU A 1055 -2.87 -0.24 -49.02
N ILE A 1056 -2.11 -0.23 -47.92
CA ILE A 1056 -2.66 -0.22 -46.56
C ILE A 1056 -2.88 1.24 -46.10
N PRO A 1057 -4.11 1.69 -45.81
CA PRO A 1057 -4.41 3.10 -45.50
C PRO A 1057 -3.58 3.68 -44.35
N SER A 1058 -3.15 4.93 -44.51
CA SER A 1058 -2.45 5.73 -43.50
C SER A 1058 -3.32 6.86 -42.95
N ILE A 1059 -2.90 7.39 -41.80
CA ILE A 1059 -3.51 8.55 -41.12
C ILE A 1059 -2.97 9.83 -41.78
N ASP A 1060 -3.84 10.76 -42.23
CA ASP A 1060 -3.37 12.11 -42.59
C ASP A 1060 -3.25 12.97 -41.33
N LEU A 1061 -2.01 13.21 -40.89
CA LEU A 1061 -1.70 13.98 -39.68
C LEU A 1061 -1.88 15.50 -39.83
N LYS A 1062 -2.25 16.03 -41.01
CA LYS A 1062 -2.48 17.48 -41.20
C LYS A 1062 -3.52 18.06 -40.24
N LEU A 1063 -4.47 17.25 -39.79
CA LEU A 1063 -5.52 17.67 -38.84
C LEU A 1063 -5.01 17.81 -37.39
N TRP A 1064 -3.70 17.65 -37.15
CA TRP A 1064 -3.03 17.92 -35.87
C TRP A 1064 -2.04 19.09 -35.93
N TYR A 1065 -1.98 19.83 -37.05
CA TYR A 1065 -1.23 21.08 -37.08
C TYR A 1065 -1.96 22.19 -36.30
N GLU A 1066 -1.53 22.42 -35.06
CA GLU A 1066 -1.82 23.67 -34.36
C GLU A 1066 -1.00 24.80 -35.02
N CYS A 1067 -1.66 25.85 -35.51
CA CYS A 1067 -0.98 27.01 -36.09
C CYS A 1067 -0.34 27.85 -34.99
N CYS A 1068 0.97 27.70 -34.76
CA CYS A 1068 1.76 28.72 -34.07
C CYS A 1068 1.70 30.01 -34.89
N GLU A 1069 1.28 31.12 -34.27
CA GLU A 1069 1.19 32.43 -34.95
C GLU A 1069 2.57 32.89 -35.48
N GLU A 1070 3.66 32.50 -34.80
CA GLU A 1070 5.05 32.74 -35.22
C GLU A 1070 5.50 31.93 -36.47
N CYS A 1071 4.73 30.94 -36.92
CA CYS A 1071 5.06 30.12 -38.10
C CYS A 1071 4.37 30.60 -39.39
N ALA A 1072 3.48 31.58 -39.33
CA ALA A 1072 2.67 32.02 -40.48
C ALA A 1072 3.45 32.85 -41.51
N GLU A 1073 4.51 33.54 -41.12
CA GLU A 1073 5.20 34.54 -41.98
C GLU A 1073 6.31 33.98 -42.88
N GLN A 1074 6.54 32.66 -42.94
CA GLN A 1074 7.63 32.05 -43.75
C GLN A 1074 7.20 30.90 -44.67
N VAL A 1075 5.91 30.79 -45.01
CA VAL A 1075 5.41 29.76 -45.96
C VAL A 1075 4.61 30.37 -47.13
N GLU A 1076 5.06 31.51 -47.64
CA GLU A 1076 4.87 31.85 -49.06
C GLU A 1076 6.20 31.63 -49.81
N THR A 1077 6.13 30.99 -50.97
CA THR A 1077 7.24 30.52 -51.83
C THR A 1077 7.99 29.25 -51.35
N ASN A 1078 7.45 28.07 -51.68
CA ASN A 1078 8.07 27.12 -52.62
C ASN A 1078 7.24 25.85 -52.80
N ASP A 1079 6.48 25.76 -53.90
CA ASP A 1079 5.93 24.50 -54.41
C ASP A 1079 7.05 23.62 -54.96
N VAL A 1080 7.46 22.58 -54.21
CA VAL A 1080 8.30 21.49 -54.74
C VAL A 1080 7.75 20.15 -54.25
N ALA A 1081 7.45 19.26 -55.19
CA ALA A 1081 6.76 17.99 -54.93
C ALA A 1081 7.52 17.08 -53.95
N ILE A 1082 6.82 16.62 -52.90
CA ILE A 1082 7.33 15.64 -51.93
C ILE A 1082 7.50 14.27 -52.61
N THR A 1083 8.65 14.10 -53.23
CA THR A 1083 8.98 12.90 -54.01
C THR A 1083 9.69 11.89 -53.09
N ARG A 1084 8.97 10.83 -52.70
CA ARG A 1084 9.44 9.59 -52.03
C ARG A 1084 10.88 9.62 -51.50
N SER A 1085 11.05 9.72 -50.17
CA SER A 1085 12.35 9.53 -49.52
C SER A 1085 12.80 8.06 -49.59
N ARG A 1086 13.36 7.66 -50.72
CA ARG A 1086 13.98 6.35 -50.96
C ARG A 1086 15.50 6.45 -51.13
N ARG A 1087 16.11 7.45 -50.46
CA ARG A 1087 17.55 7.81 -50.55
C ARG A 1087 18.18 8.16 -49.18
N ALA A 1088 17.75 7.47 -48.12
CA ALA A 1088 18.41 7.53 -46.81
C ALA A 1088 19.35 6.32 -46.55
N ALA A 1089 19.11 5.16 -47.18
CA ALA A 1089 19.89 3.95 -46.95
C ALA A 1089 21.24 3.94 -47.71
N ASP A 1090 21.24 4.26 -49.01
CA ASP A 1090 22.42 4.12 -49.89
C ASP A 1090 23.61 5.03 -49.53
N LYS A 1091 23.46 5.95 -48.56
CA LYS A 1091 24.51 6.90 -48.16
C LYS A 1091 25.38 6.41 -47.00
N TYR A 1092 25.12 5.22 -46.44
CA TYR A 1092 25.94 4.62 -45.38
C TYR A 1092 27.08 3.71 -45.86
N LEU A 1093 27.29 3.58 -47.18
CA LEU A 1093 28.37 2.80 -47.78
C LEU A 1093 29.30 3.61 -48.71
N ALA A 1094 29.51 4.90 -48.41
CA ALA A 1094 30.56 5.70 -49.05
C ALA A 1094 31.17 6.74 -48.10
N HIS A 1095 32.50 6.81 -48.12
CA HIS A 1095 33.39 7.81 -47.48
C HIS A 1095 33.41 7.87 -45.95
N ASN A 1096 34.44 7.23 -45.39
CA ASN A 1096 35.23 7.87 -44.34
C ASN A 1096 35.77 9.22 -44.87
N ASN A 1097 35.59 10.32 -44.14
CA ASN A 1097 36.66 11.21 -43.65
C ASN A 1097 36.08 12.53 -43.08
N ASP A 1098 36.45 12.81 -41.83
CA ASP A 1098 36.56 14.12 -41.13
C ASP A 1098 35.38 15.11 -40.97
N ASP A 1099 35.49 15.87 -39.88
CA ASP A 1099 34.81 17.12 -39.48
C ASP A 1099 33.28 17.26 -39.66
N SER A 1100 32.52 16.88 -38.61
CA SER A 1100 31.22 17.53 -38.27
C SER A 1100 30.67 17.22 -36.86
N GLN A 1101 31.50 16.96 -35.85
CA GLN A 1101 31.04 16.44 -34.53
C GLN A 1101 30.59 17.49 -33.49
N LEU A 1102 30.22 18.72 -33.89
CA LEU A 1102 30.24 19.90 -33.01
C LEU A 1102 28.95 20.74 -32.95
N LYS A 1103 27.76 20.20 -33.33
CA LYS A 1103 26.46 20.92 -33.25
C LYS A 1103 25.23 20.12 -32.80
N SER A 1104 25.34 18.84 -32.45
CA SER A 1104 24.22 18.04 -31.91
C SER A 1104 24.16 18.05 -30.36
N SER A 1105 25.32 18.08 -29.70
CA SER A 1105 25.47 17.92 -28.24
C SER A 1105 24.69 18.94 -27.39
N ASP A 1106 24.55 20.17 -27.87
CA ASP A 1106 24.04 21.28 -27.05
C ASP A 1106 22.53 21.21 -26.82
N ARG A 1107 21.76 20.72 -27.81
CA ARG A 1107 20.29 20.59 -27.70
C ARG A 1107 19.86 19.45 -26.79
N GLU A 1108 20.66 18.39 -26.71
CA GLU A 1108 20.39 17.25 -25.82
C GLU A 1108 20.81 17.57 -24.38
N SER A 1109 21.93 18.27 -24.20
CA SER A 1109 22.39 18.77 -22.90
C SER A 1109 21.37 19.68 -22.22
N ALA A 1110 20.80 20.64 -22.96
CA ALA A 1110 19.80 21.58 -22.42
C ALA A 1110 18.52 20.87 -21.90
N ARG A 1111 18.03 19.85 -22.61
CA ARG A 1111 16.87 19.05 -22.17
C ARG A 1111 17.15 18.25 -20.90
N ILE A 1112 18.35 17.69 -20.77
CA ILE A 1112 18.77 16.95 -19.58
C ILE A 1112 18.88 17.89 -18.37
N GLU A 1113 19.39 19.11 -18.57
CA GLU A 1113 19.51 20.12 -17.50
C GLU A 1113 18.14 20.59 -16.99
N GLU A 1114 17.17 20.82 -17.89
CA GLU A 1114 15.78 21.15 -17.53
C GLU A 1114 15.09 20.02 -16.73
N MET A 1115 15.20 18.76 -17.18
CA MET A 1115 14.67 17.60 -16.45
C MET A 1115 15.32 17.40 -15.07
N LEU A 1116 16.61 17.72 -14.93
CA LEU A 1116 17.33 17.67 -13.65
C LEU A 1116 16.87 18.78 -12.68
N ILE A 1117 16.45 19.95 -13.18
CA ILE A 1117 15.92 21.03 -12.35
C ILE A 1117 14.62 20.60 -11.66
N ASP A 1118 13.66 20.02 -12.39
CA ASP A 1118 12.37 19.59 -11.83
C ASP A 1118 12.47 18.37 -10.92
N ALA A 1119 13.28 17.38 -11.25
CA ALA A 1119 13.59 16.28 -10.33
C ALA A 1119 14.17 16.79 -9.00
N ASN A 1120 14.98 17.85 -9.06
CA ASN A 1120 15.56 18.52 -7.91
C ASN A 1120 14.57 19.49 -7.22
N GLN A 1121 13.43 19.84 -7.82
CA GLN A 1121 12.31 20.50 -7.12
C GLN A 1121 11.51 19.49 -6.30
N GLU A 1122 11.13 18.34 -6.88
CA GLU A 1122 10.41 17.29 -6.15
C GLU A 1122 11.24 16.71 -5.01
N TYR A 1123 12.54 16.47 -5.23
CA TYR A 1123 13.44 16.03 -4.15
C TYR A 1123 13.46 17.00 -2.95
N LYS A 1124 13.30 18.31 -3.17
CA LYS A 1124 13.19 19.31 -2.09
C LYS A 1124 11.82 19.28 -1.40
N LYS A 1125 10.72 19.03 -2.12
CA LYS A 1125 9.38 18.83 -1.54
C LYS A 1125 9.36 17.59 -0.63
N ILE A 1126 9.89 16.47 -1.13
CA ILE A 1126 9.98 15.20 -0.39
C ILE A 1126 10.82 15.37 0.88
N ASN A 1127 12.01 16.00 0.79
CA ASN A 1127 12.83 16.26 1.98
C ASN A 1127 12.16 17.19 3.00
N ARG A 1128 11.38 18.19 2.57
CA ARG A 1128 10.61 19.05 3.50
C ARG A 1128 9.60 18.24 4.32
N VAL A 1129 8.85 17.33 3.67
CA VAL A 1129 7.89 16.44 4.34
C VAL A 1129 8.60 15.44 5.28
N LEU A 1130 9.78 14.93 4.89
CA LEU A 1130 10.59 14.05 5.75
C LEU A 1130 11.13 14.79 6.98
N LEU A 1131 11.51 16.07 6.88
CA LEU A 1131 11.87 16.88 8.05
C LEU A 1131 10.69 17.10 9.00
N GLU A 1132 9.49 17.42 8.49
CA GLU A 1132 8.28 17.56 9.32
C GLU A 1132 7.94 16.27 10.06
N LEU A 1133 8.02 15.12 9.38
CA LEU A 1133 7.79 13.82 10.01
C LEU A 1133 8.83 13.51 11.09
N ARG A 1134 10.11 13.84 10.85
CA ARG A 1134 11.19 13.61 11.82
C ARG A 1134 11.08 14.51 13.06
N GLY A 1135 10.65 15.76 12.89
CA GLY A 1135 10.33 16.65 14.02
C GLY A 1135 9.24 16.06 14.92
N ARG A 1136 8.15 15.57 14.33
CA ARG A 1136 7.02 14.98 15.06
C ARG A 1136 7.34 13.63 15.71
N ILE A 1137 8.34 12.89 15.21
CA ILE A 1137 8.87 11.70 15.88
C ILE A 1137 9.64 12.11 17.15
N ASN A 1138 10.54 13.09 17.05
CA ASN A 1138 11.29 13.59 18.20
C ASN A 1138 10.37 14.16 19.31
N GLU A 1139 9.26 14.83 18.95
CA GLU A 1139 8.23 15.26 19.90
C GLU A 1139 7.56 14.07 20.62
N MET A 1140 7.24 12.98 19.92
CA MET A 1140 6.70 11.76 20.54
C MET A 1140 7.71 11.10 21.47
N GLU A 1141 9.00 11.06 21.11
CA GLU A 1141 10.05 10.50 21.97
C GLU A 1141 10.22 11.31 23.26
N GLN A 1142 10.22 12.65 23.18
CA GLN A 1142 10.24 13.52 24.37
C GLN A 1142 8.98 13.35 25.24
N LEU A 1143 7.80 13.18 24.65
CA LEU A 1143 6.57 12.88 25.40
C LEU A 1143 6.64 11.51 26.09
N LEU A 1144 7.14 10.48 25.41
CA LEU A 1144 7.40 9.15 25.97
C LEU A 1144 8.39 9.20 27.13
N GLU A 1145 9.43 10.03 27.03
CA GLU A 1145 10.44 10.19 28.07
C GLU A 1145 9.91 10.99 29.28
N GLN A 1146 9.08 12.02 29.06
CA GLN A 1146 8.36 12.70 30.14
C GLN A 1146 7.36 11.77 30.86
N VAL A 1147 6.68 10.88 30.13
CA VAL A 1147 5.80 9.86 30.73
C VAL A 1147 6.61 8.82 31.53
N ARG A 1148 7.75 8.36 31.02
CA ARG A 1148 8.68 7.48 31.75
C ARG A 1148 9.26 8.15 33.01
N SER A 1149 9.56 9.45 32.93
CA SER A 1149 10.01 10.26 34.07
C SER A 1149 8.94 10.35 35.15
N LYS A 1150 7.72 10.82 34.82
CA LYS A 1150 6.60 10.87 35.78
C LYS A 1150 6.26 9.51 36.38
N LYS A 1151 6.39 8.41 35.63
CA LYS A 1151 6.15 7.06 36.16
C LYS A 1151 7.21 6.61 37.19
N ARG A 1152 8.45 7.15 37.15
CA ARG A 1152 9.44 6.95 38.23
C ARG A 1152 9.12 7.78 39.48
N THR A 1153 8.56 8.99 39.34
CA THR A 1153 8.13 9.84 40.47
C THR A 1153 6.80 9.41 41.12
N ILE A 1154 6.23 8.28 40.70
CA ILE A 1154 5.02 7.65 41.26
C ILE A 1154 5.32 6.25 41.84
N PHE A 1155 6.55 5.75 41.64
CA PHE A 1155 7.05 4.48 42.17
C PHE A 1155 8.23 4.65 43.16
N ASN A 1156 8.61 5.90 43.43
CA ASN A 1156 9.39 6.35 44.58
C ASN A 1156 8.48 7.22 45.46
#